data_AF-A0A832H8L5-F1
#
_entry.id   AF-A0A832H8L5-F1
#
_cell.length_a   1.000
_cell.length_b   1.000
_cell.length_c   1.000
_cell.angle_alpha   90.00
_cell.angle_beta   90.00
_cell.angle_gamma   90.00
#
_symmetry.space_group_name_H-M   'P 1'
#
loop_
_entity.id
_entity.type
_entity.pdbx_description
1 polymer ?
#
loop_
_entity_poly.entity_id
_entity_poly.type
_entity_poly.pdbx_seq_one_letter_code
_entity_poly.pdbx_strand_id
1 'polypeptide(L)'
;MTFMTASRFLRWFLPLFALTAAPASAQVGGGFADGGLWGEYFADPAFQDSRFQRRDVRIRFDWGAERPVGGSIDEPYASFPRDHFSVRWTGRLLPRFSEPYTFHAAVDRSMVVEIRAPGAKDWTRVVDQTEPTKEPLPGPAVELKAGLLYDIRIDYIEDSGPARAVLLWSSPSTPREIIDPATEIAMNHTAQEQAFADAIKTARLTWEKIREDQPVTTDEDGWPTSDAGLIVSEYLAPFDPSPLELGINRLSFRGKADVTAVGNCFVVPGSIRYDEATNTTTGQIEVKKNGWNIQRLDFTNTSRTGQPDGPKGITDIRLMRPVAPGSQESFRDGMWFHPQLKESYARLTALRYQRVNDQTRTWEERVRPSYFNGNGSFRPYVYAARYGYNLNGRTGMAHELEIMLCNEIGKDYYVTVPHLATVEGRDAYIRKLALLIKYGSDGREPYTSVQENPVYPPLNPNLNVHVEVSNELWNFAQLATYAPFFDYLQLMKDKADAQDADFRILNHDNLPLTKNAEGQYDHAFTWKRRYWALYLKQISEVFREVFGDADMPGNGQRQPRVRPFYTWQYADTNGTAQIGLHFMDLYFNNGDGVKRVEKPMPVNHYFFTGGGAGYYSVVNKEGIVPGIVPNAGFEEPAAPGAQAAPAAAAARWTFGGDAGIVAGGSGGDLNPPKAMEGAQMAYFRTAPGAPASATVRLQLPPRPETNRYGLVFRWVQRTKSGASEPDRGKMKILANGTDITPRGGADQPQPWREGSEWKRLNYWQGNYYFSETFEAPPDGGVELRFETDTADADQVVFLDEVQLTSIDAFYAGGLGGGSAMGQGDNSYFTELRTGS
;
A
#
# COMPACT_ATOMS: atom_id res chain seq x y z
N MET A 1 -54.54 56.83 22.33
CA MET A 1 -53.83 57.12 23.58
C MET A 1 -53.43 55.77 24.17
N THR A 2 -52.17 55.37 24.37
CA THR A 2 -50.88 56.07 24.34
C THR A 2 -49.77 55.01 24.27
N PHE A 3 -48.63 55.43 23.72
CA PHE A 3 -47.32 54.80 23.55
C PHE A 3 -46.60 54.24 24.81
N MET A 4 -45.59 53.38 24.56
CA MET A 4 -44.23 53.31 25.20
C MET A 4 -44.11 52.79 26.66
N THR A 5 -43.06 52.09 27.15
CA THR A 5 -41.73 51.66 26.65
C THR A 5 -41.11 50.63 27.63
N ALA A 6 -40.28 49.73 27.08
CA ALA A 6 -39.00 49.17 27.60
C ALA A 6 -38.80 48.80 29.10
N SER A 7 -38.38 47.55 29.38
CA SER A 7 -36.95 47.21 29.65
C SER A 7 -36.72 45.81 30.29
N ARG A 8 -35.65 45.13 29.80
CA ARG A 8 -34.81 44.07 30.42
C ARG A 8 -35.36 42.64 30.63
N PHE A 9 -34.91 41.64 29.84
CA PHE A 9 -33.70 40.82 30.09
C PHE A 9 -33.50 39.71 29.02
N LEU A 10 -32.26 39.66 28.53
CA LEU A 10 -31.45 38.56 27.96
C LEU A 10 -32.04 37.51 26.98
N ARG A 11 -31.47 37.57 25.76
CA ARG A 11 -31.58 36.66 24.61
C ARG A 11 -30.95 35.29 24.88
N TRP A 12 -31.65 34.22 24.53
CA TRP A 12 -31.05 32.94 24.16
C TRP A 12 -30.81 32.91 22.65
N PHE A 13 -29.57 32.58 22.29
CA PHE A 13 -29.02 32.49 20.93
C PHE A 13 -29.58 31.26 20.19
N LEU A 14 -30.09 31.48 18.97
CA LEU A 14 -29.93 30.49 17.89
C LEU A 14 -28.46 30.56 17.43
N PRO A 15 -27.72 29.44 17.33
CA PRO A 15 -26.50 29.45 16.55
C PRO A 15 -26.90 29.51 15.07
N LEU A 16 -26.60 30.65 14.45
CA LEU A 16 -26.32 30.67 13.02
C LEU A 16 -25.24 29.61 12.79
N PHE A 17 -25.58 28.52 12.11
CA PHE A 17 -24.55 27.72 11.43
C PHE A 17 -23.91 28.65 10.42
N ALA A 18 -22.78 29.24 10.78
CA ALA A 18 -21.83 29.71 9.80
C ALA A 18 -21.52 28.50 8.93
N LEU A 19 -21.85 28.61 7.63
CA LEU A 19 -21.12 27.88 6.60
C LEU A 19 -19.64 28.23 6.83
N THR A 20 -18.95 27.46 7.66
CA THR A 20 -17.50 27.41 7.61
C THR A 20 -17.21 26.85 6.23
N ALA A 21 -16.74 27.75 5.35
CA ALA A 21 -16.16 27.35 4.09
C ALA A 21 -15.30 26.11 4.35
N ALA A 22 -15.57 25.04 3.60
CA ALA A 22 -14.57 24.00 3.42
C ALA A 22 -13.23 24.72 3.16
N PRO A 23 -12.10 24.28 3.76
CA PRO A 23 -10.82 24.88 3.42
C PRO A 23 -10.75 24.90 1.89
N ALA A 24 -10.52 26.08 1.31
CA ALA A 24 -10.44 26.24 -0.13
C ALA A 24 -9.60 25.07 -0.65
N SER A 25 -10.21 24.13 -1.37
CA SER A 25 -9.42 23.10 -2.01
C SER A 25 -8.41 23.87 -2.83
N ALA A 26 -7.12 23.63 -2.61
CA ALA A 26 -6.13 24.14 -3.54
C ALA A 26 -6.65 23.74 -4.91
N GLN A 27 -6.98 24.71 -5.77
CA GLN A 27 -7.54 24.40 -7.06
C GLN A 27 -6.48 23.56 -7.78
N VAL A 28 -6.70 22.27 -7.93
CA VAL A 28 -5.85 21.35 -8.70
C VAL A 28 -6.55 21.14 -10.02
N GLY A 29 -5.80 21.19 -11.12
CA GLY A 29 -6.37 21.19 -12.46
C GLY A 29 -6.96 19.86 -12.90
N GLY A 30 -6.81 18.79 -12.12
CA GLY A 30 -7.02 17.41 -12.54
C GLY A 30 -5.70 16.64 -12.53
N GLY A 31 -5.51 15.67 -13.42
CA GLY A 31 -4.26 14.92 -13.49
C GLY A 31 -4.27 13.71 -14.42
N PHE A 32 -3.20 12.92 -14.38
CA PHE A 32 -3.13 11.65 -15.11
C PHE A 32 -4.02 10.57 -14.47
N ALA A 33 -4.71 9.77 -15.29
CA ALA A 33 -5.47 8.62 -14.83
C ALA A 33 -4.55 7.39 -14.60
N ASP A 34 -5.13 6.29 -14.11
CA ASP A 34 -4.47 4.98 -13.98
C ASP A 34 -3.15 5.00 -13.16
N GLY A 35 -2.99 5.96 -12.25
CA GLY A 35 -1.77 6.14 -11.44
C GLY A 35 -0.56 6.69 -12.21
N GLY A 36 -0.75 7.18 -13.45
CA GLY A 36 0.32 7.78 -14.26
C GLY A 36 0.34 7.29 -15.72
N LEU A 37 1.42 7.61 -16.42
CA LEU A 37 1.61 7.33 -17.84
C LEU A 37 2.48 6.09 -18.05
N TRP A 38 2.12 5.24 -19.01
CA TRP A 38 2.94 4.12 -19.46
C TRP A 38 4.11 4.66 -20.29
N GLY A 39 5.32 4.62 -19.72
CA GLY A 39 6.56 5.05 -20.35
C GLY A 39 7.33 3.87 -20.92
N GLU A 40 7.63 3.94 -22.21
CA GLU A 40 8.53 3.03 -22.91
C GLU A 40 9.87 3.73 -23.19
N TYR A 41 10.96 3.12 -22.73
CA TYR A 41 12.31 3.70 -22.76
C TYR A 41 13.16 2.98 -23.79
N PHE A 42 13.65 3.73 -24.78
CA PHE A 42 14.41 3.21 -25.91
C PHE A 42 15.87 3.67 -25.84
N ALA A 43 16.81 2.76 -26.04
CA ALA A 43 18.26 3.03 -26.07
C ALA A 43 18.73 3.61 -27.42
N ASP A 44 17.82 4.27 -28.14
CA ASP A 44 18.07 4.98 -29.38
C ASP A 44 17.08 6.16 -29.51
N PRO A 45 17.40 7.20 -30.28
CA PRO A 45 16.52 8.36 -30.47
C PRO A 45 15.37 8.11 -31.47
N ALA A 46 15.33 6.97 -32.16
CA ALA A 46 14.35 6.65 -33.20
C ALA A 46 13.20 5.75 -32.71
N PHE A 47 13.08 5.50 -31.40
CA PHE A 47 12.04 4.67 -30.77
C PHE A 47 12.02 3.22 -31.28
N GLN A 48 13.18 2.56 -31.43
CA GLN A 48 13.28 1.20 -31.98
C GLN A 48 13.82 0.15 -30.98
N ASP A 49 14.79 0.52 -30.15
CA ASP A 49 15.51 -0.33 -29.20
C ASP A 49 14.91 -0.20 -27.79
N SER A 50 13.67 -0.70 -27.62
CA SER A 50 12.97 -0.71 -26.33
C SER A 50 13.70 -1.58 -25.30
N ARG A 51 14.09 -0.99 -24.16
CA ARG A 51 14.85 -1.68 -23.11
C ARG A 51 14.04 -2.03 -21.87
N PHE A 52 13.21 -1.09 -21.41
CA PHE A 52 12.31 -1.31 -20.29
C PHE A 52 11.08 -0.42 -20.38
N GLN A 53 10.06 -0.81 -19.62
CA GLN A 53 8.80 -0.09 -19.50
C GLN A 53 8.47 0.10 -18.03
N ARG A 54 7.87 1.24 -17.68
CA ARG A 54 7.31 1.50 -16.35
C ARG A 54 6.16 2.48 -16.42
N ARG A 55 5.34 2.55 -15.37
CA ARG A 55 4.30 3.58 -15.25
C ARG A 55 4.81 4.77 -14.44
N ASP A 56 5.13 5.86 -15.09
CA ASP A 56 5.60 7.08 -14.44
C ASP A 56 4.43 7.91 -13.91
N VAL A 57 4.42 8.20 -12.61
CA VAL A 57 3.34 8.98 -11.96
C VAL A 57 3.18 10.40 -12.51
N ARG A 58 4.26 10.98 -13.04
CA ARG A 58 4.28 12.34 -13.61
C ARG A 58 5.43 12.49 -14.62
N ILE A 59 5.58 13.68 -15.19
CA ILE A 59 6.72 14.07 -16.04
C ILE A 59 7.44 15.28 -15.42
N ARG A 60 8.43 15.00 -14.56
CA ARG A 60 9.30 15.96 -13.87
C ARG A 60 10.72 15.39 -13.77
N PHE A 61 11.27 14.96 -14.90
CA PHE A 61 12.61 14.40 -14.97
C PHE A 61 13.65 15.50 -15.09
N ASP A 62 14.67 15.43 -14.23
CA ASP A 62 15.90 16.19 -14.31
C ASP A 62 17.05 15.22 -13.96
N TRP A 63 17.53 14.51 -14.98
CA TRP A 63 18.64 13.58 -14.84
C TRP A 63 19.99 14.32 -14.80
N GLY A 64 20.05 15.55 -15.32
CA GLY A 64 21.30 16.25 -15.51
C GLY A 64 22.25 15.44 -16.38
N ALA A 65 23.56 15.68 -16.26
CA ALA A 65 24.57 15.03 -17.11
C ALA A 65 25.01 13.64 -16.61
N GLU A 66 24.83 13.36 -15.32
CA GLU A 66 25.51 12.23 -14.67
C GLU A 66 24.54 11.16 -14.12
N ARG A 67 23.26 11.48 -13.87
CA ARG A 67 22.37 10.51 -13.21
C ARG A 67 22.00 9.35 -14.15
N PRO A 68 21.98 8.11 -13.65
CA PRO A 68 21.39 6.99 -14.39
C PRO A 68 19.90 7.21 -14.68
N VAL A 69 19.48 6.97 -15.93
CA VAL A 69 18.09 7.12 -16.36
C VAL A 69 17.19 5.98 -15.84
N GLY A 70 17.72 4.74 -15.86
CA GLY A 70 16.99 3.54 -15.48
C GLY A 70 16.66 3.47 -13.98
N GLY A 71 17.59 3.88 -13.11
CA GLY A 71 17.37 3.95 -11.66
C GLY A 71 17.36 2.59 -10.95
N SER A 72 17.93 1.54 -11.55
CA SER A 72 18.12 0.23 -10.91
C SER A 72 19.43 -0.41 -11.39
N ILE A 73 19.95 -1.34 -10.59
CA ILE A 73 21.08 -2.20 -10.97
C ILE A 73 20.65 -3.44 -11.76
N ASP A 74 19.35 -3.63 -11.98
CA ASP A 74 18.86 -4.69 -12.84
C ASP A 74 19.18 -4.38 -14.32
N GLU A 75 19.67 -5.38 -15.07
CA GLU A 75 20.37 -5.21 -16.36
C GLU A 75 19.70 -4.26 -17.38
N PRO A 76 18.38 -4.30 -17.66
CA PRO A 76 17.78 -3.39 -18.64
C PRO A 76 17.76 -1.92 -18.19
N TYR A 77 17.80 -1.66 -16.88
CA TYR A 77 17.87 -0.32 -16.31
C TYR A 77 19.32 0.14 -16.15
N ALA A 78 20.21 -0.76 -15.74
CA ALA A 78 21.61 -0.48 -15.49
C ALA A 78 22.40 -0.21 -16.77
N SER A 79 22.06 -0.90 -17.87
CA SER A 79 22.71 -0.74 -19.17
C SER A 79 22.07 0.34 -20.05
N PHE A 80 20.99 0.98 -19.58
CA PHE A 80 20.30 2.03 -20.34
C PHE A 80 21.21 3.26 -20.52
N PRO A 81 21.36 3.78 -21.75
CA PRO A 81 22.29 4.87 -22.01
C PRO A 81 21.80 6.19 -21.40
N ARG A 82 22.73 7.07 -21.06
CA ARG A 82 22.41 8.43 -20.59
C ARG A 82 22.16 9.42 -21.72
N ASP A 83 22.72 9.13 -22.89
CA ASP A 83 22.67 9.95 -24.10
C ASP A 83 22.05 9.11 -25.22
N HIS A 84 21.62 9.77 -26.30
CA HIS A 84 21.05 9.13 -27.49
C HIS A 84 19.90 8.16 -27.18
N PHE A 85 18.97 8.57 -26.32
CA PHE A 85 17.83 7.76 -25.94
C PHE A 85 16.52 8.47 -26.26
N SER A 86 15.41 7.73 -26.28
CA SER A 86 14.08 8.32 -26.38
C SER A 86 13.11 7.67 -25.40
N VAL A 87 12.05 8.40 -25.07
CA VAL A 87 10.99 7.90 -24.19
C VAL A 87 9.64 8.28 -24.78
N ARG A 88 8.73 7.30 -24.83
CA ARG A 88 7.34 7.52 -25.20
C ARG A 88 6.45 7.24 -24.01
N TRP A 89 5.76 8.26 -23.51
CA TRP A 89 4.71 8.11 -22.51
C TRP A 89 3.33 8.14 -23.15
N THR A 90 2.48 7.20 -22.76
CA THR A 90 1.08 7.12 -23.19
C THR A 90 0.16 6.92 -22.00
N GLY A 91 -1.03 7.49 -22.06
CA GLY A 91 -2.02 7.32 -21.00
C GLY A 91 -3.22 8.22 -21.20
N ARG A 92 -3.86 8.59 -20.10
CA ARG A 92 -5.06 9.44 -20.11
C ARG A 92 -4.92 10.58 -19.12
N LEU A 93 -5.52 11.71 -19.47
CA LEU A 93 -5.55 12.95 -18.69
C LEU A 93 -7.00 13.30 -18.37
N LEU A 94 -7.26 13.67 -17.12
CA LEU A 94 -8.56 14.12 -16.62
C LEU A 94 -8.46 15.58 -16.16
N PRO A 95 -9.01 16.56 -16.90
CA PRO A 95 -9.16 17.93 -16.44
C PRO A 95 -10.29 18.04 -15.39
N ARG A 96 -10.09 18.89 -14.39
CA ARG A 96 -11.07 19.21 -13.34
C ARG A 96 -12.02 20.34 -13.74
N PHE A 97 -11.57 21.23 -14.61
CA PHE A 97 -12.35 22.38 -15.06
C PHE A 97 -12.62 22.32 -16.57
N SER A 98 -13.75 22.89 -16.99
CA SER A 98 -14.08 23.06 -18.41
C SER A 98 -13.58 24.42 -18.86
N GLU A 99 -12.32 24.48 -19.30
CA GLU A 99 -11.58 25.72 -19.52
C GLU A 99 -10.53 25.55 -20.64
N PRO A 100 -9.99 26.65 -21.19
CA PRO A 100 -8.78 26.60 -21.98
C PRO A 100 -7.56 26.26 -21.11
N TYR A 101 -6.98 25.08 -21.33
CA TYR A 101 -5.73 24.66 -20.69
C TYR A 101 -4.54 24.99 -21.59
N THR A 102 -3.45 25.44 -20.98
CA THR A 102 -2.14 25.62 -21.61
C THR A 102 -1.17 24.62 -21.01
N PHE A 103 -0.55 23.79 -21.85
CA PHE A 103 0.54 22.89 -21.45
C PHE A 103 1.86 23.63 -21.53
N HIS A 104 2.77 23.39 -20.59
CA HIS A 104 4.10 24.00 -20.56
C HIS A 104 5.18 22.94 -20.48
N ALA A 105 6.23 23.11 -21.25
CA ALA A 105 7.29 22.12 -21.41
C ALA A 105 8.66 22.73 -21.09
N ALA A 106 9.48 22.05 -20.30
CA ALA A 106 10.92 22.31 -20.24
C ALA A 106 11.67 21.04 -20.63
N VAL A 107 12.48 21.15 -21.68
CA VAL A 107 13.33 20.05 -22.15
C VAL A 107 14.77 20.49 -22.36
N ASP A 108 15.69 19.54 -22.36
CA ASP A 108 17.04 19.81 -22.87
C ASP A 108 17.13 19.63 -24.39
N ARG A 109 16.45 18.66 -24.98
CA ARG A 109 16.47 18.46 -26.45
C ARG A 109 15.12 18.61 -27.12
N SER A 110 14.23 17.62 -27.06
CA SER A 110 12.92 17.75 -27.69
C SER A 110 11.80 17.01 -26.95
N MET A 111 10.60 17.59 -26.94
CA MET A 111 9.38 16.94 -26.50
C MET A 111 8.20 17.37 -27.35
N VAL A 112 7.43 16.40 -27.80
CA VAL A 112 6.14 16.58 -28.45
C VAL A 112 5.06 16.01 -27.55
N VAL A 113 4.02 16.80 -27.27
CA VAL A 113 2.84 16.35 -26.51
C VAL A 113 1.63 16.47 -27.40
N GLU A 114 0.89 15.37 -27.49
CA GLU A 114 -0.34 15.27 -28.25
C GLU A 114 -1.46 14.73 -27.37
N ILE A 115 -2.65 15.29 -27.51
CA ILE A 115 -3.86 14.84 -26.81
C ILE A 115 -4.97 14.48 -27.80
N ARG A 116 -5.85 13.57 -27.41
CA ARG A 116 -7.01 13.18 -28.22
C ARG A 116 -8.26 13.11 -27.35
N ALA A 117 -9.29 13.84 -27.76
CA ALA A 117 -10.59 13.83 -27.07
C ALA A 117 -11.28 12.46 -27.21
N PRO A 118 -12.14 12.07 -26.24
CA PRO A 118 -12.83 10.79 -26.30
C PRO A 118 -13.72 10.72 -27.55
N GLY A 119 -13.56 9.67 -28.35
CA GLY A 119 -14.26 9.47 -29.62
C GLY A 119 -13.73 10.27 -30.81
N ALA A 120 -12.70 11.10 -30.63
CA ALA A 120 -12.03 11.78 -31.74
C ALA A 120 -11.08 10.82 -32.47
N LYS A 121 -10.89 11.05 -33.78
CA LYS A 121 -9.92 10.29 -34.60
C LYS A 121 -8.52 10.89 -34.55
N ASP A 122 -8.45 12.22 -34.58
CA ASP A 122 -7.20 12.96 -34.76
C ASP A 122 -6.58 13.38 -33.42
N TRP A 123 -5.26 13.40 -33.39
CA TRP A 123 -4.46 13.93 -32.28
C TRP A 123 -4.27 15.44 -32.44
N THR A 124 -4.37 16.17 -31.33
CA THR A 124 -4.09 17.60 -31.25
C THR A 124 -2.75 17.80 -30.57
N ARG A 125 -1.80 18.43 -31.27
CA ARG A 125 -0.50 18.78 -30.71
C ARG A 125 -0.61 20.00 -29.80
N VAL A 126 -0.21 19.84 -28.53
CA VAL A 126 -0.28 20.86 -27.49
C VAL A 126 1.09 21.30 -26.98
N VAL A 127 2.15 20.55 -27.31
CA VAL A 127 3.55 20.97 -27.17
C VAL A 127 4.30 20.47 -28.40
N ASP A 128 5.14 21.33 -28.98
CA ASP A 128 6.09 20.98 -30.04
C ASP A 128 7.40 21.75 -29.77
N GLN A 129 8.23 21.20 -28.90
CA GLN A 129 9.47 21.85 -28.49
C GLN A 129 10.67 21.06 -29.00
N THR A 130 11.55 21.75 -29.74
CA THR A 130 12.70 21.13 -30.42
C THR A 130 14.06 21.69 -29.96
N GLU A 131 14.06 22.59 -28.97
CA GLU A 131 15.27 23.28 -28.47
C GLU A 131 15.32 23.29 -26.93
N PRO A 132 16.53 23.33 -26.34
CA PRO A 132 16.72 23.40 -24.89
C PRO A 132 16.08 24.63 -24.24
N THR A 133 15.41 24.45 -23.10
CA THR A 133 14.86 25.54 -22.30
C THR A 133 15.06 25.35 -20.81
N LYS A 134 15.50 26.42 -20.14
CA LYS A 134 15.63 26.44 -18.67
C LYS A 134 14.28 26.56 -17.96
N GLU A 135 13.39 27.39 -18.50
CA GLU A 135 12.04 27.60 -17.95
C GLU A 135 11.00 26.92 -18.84
N PRO A 136 9.91 26.35 -18.28
CA PRO A 136 8.92 25.71 -19.12
C PRO A 136 8.20 26.72 -20.02
N LEU A 137 8.18 26.48 -21.33
CA LEU A 137 7.54 27.34 -22.32
C LEU A 137 6.09 26.88 -22.58
N PRO A 138 5.14 27.81 -22.76
CA PRO A 138 3.75 27.48 -23.05
C PRO A 138 3.56 26.99 -24.50
N GLY A 139 2.72 25.98 -24.69
CA GLY A 139 2.15 25.62 -25.99
C GLY A 139 0.85 26.39 -26.29
N PRO A 140 0.14 26.05 -27.39
CA PRO A 140 -1.18 26.61 -27.67
C PRO A 140 -2.20 26.21 -26.60
N ALA A 141 -3.13 27.12 -26.29
CA ALA A 141 -4.27 26.81 -25.43
C ALA A 141 -5.23 25.84 -26.13
N VAL A 142 -5.77 24.88 -25.38
CA VAL A 142 -6.73 23.88 -25.86
C VAL A 142 -7.92 23.79 -24.92
N GLU A 143 -9.13 23.75 -25.49
CA GLU A 143 -10.37 23.62 -24.73
C GLU A 143 -10.53 22.20 -24.18
N LEU A 144 -10.45 22.06 -22.86
CA LEU A 144 -10.70 20.80 -22.17
C LEU A 144 -12.02 20.88 -21.41
N LYS A 145 -12.72 19.75 -21.28
CA LYS A 145 -14.00 19.66 -20.56
C LYS A 145 -13.83 18.82 -19.32
N ALA A 146 -14.23 19.37 -18.17
CA ALA A 146 -14.20 18.69 -16.88
C ALA A 146 -14.86 17.32 -16.96
N GLY A 147 -14.25 16.32 -16.32
CA GLY A 147 -14.81 14.97 -16.22
C GLY A 147 -14.66 14.09 -17.47
N LEU A 148 -14.11 14.60 -18.58
CA LEU A 148 -13.80 13.79 -19.76
C LEU A 148 -12.35 13.29 -19.73
N LEU A 149 -12.13 12.03 -20.10
CA LEU A 149 -10.78 11.47 -20.26
C LEU A 149 -10.26 11.74 -21.67
N TYR A 150 -9.10 12.38 -21.75
CA TYR A 150 -8.37 12.62 -22.99
C TYR A 150 -7.19 11.65 -23.07
N ASP A 151 -7.00 10.97 -24.19
CA ASP A 151 -5.75 10.24 -24.40
C ASP A 151 -4.60 11.25 -24.52
N ILE A 152 -3.43 10.89 -24.01
CA ILE A 152 -2.21 11.70 -24.12
C ILE A 152 -1.05 10.82 -24.60
N ARG A 153 -0.24 11.37 -25.50
CA ARG A 153 1.04 10.84 -25.93
C ARG A 153 2.11 11.91 -25.75
N ILE A 154 3.25 11.54 -25.19
CA ILE A 154 4.42 12.40 -24.99
C ILE A 154 5.62 11.66 -25.57
N ASP A 155 6.26 12.23 -26.58
CA ASP A 155 7.48 11.70 -27.18
C ASP A 155 8.63 12.64 -26.80
N TYR A 156 9.64 12.10 -26.12
CA TYR A 156 10.89 12.80 -25.73
C TYR A 156 12.08 12.13 -26.38
N ILE A 157 13.03 12.94 -26.84
CA ILE A 157 14.31 12.47 -27.40
C ILE A 157 15.41 13.23 -26.68
N GLU A 158 16.41 12.50 -26.21
CA GLU A 158 17.71 12.99 -25.76
C GLU A 158 18.77 12.70 -26.82
N ASP A 159 19.69 13.65 -27.03
CA ASP A 159 20.82 13.45 -27.93
C ASP A 159 22.12 13.31 -27.13
N SER A 160 22.55 14.36 -26.42
CA SER A 160 23.77 14.31 -25.62
C SER A 160 23.81 15.39 -24.55
N GLY A 161 24.39 15.09 -23.39
CA GLY A 161 24.63 16.05 -22.33
C GLY A 161 23.57 15.97 -21.22
N PRO A 162 23.19 17.09 -20.57
CA PRO A 162 22.21 17.06 -19.51
C PRO A 162 20.81 16.64 -20.02
N ALA A 163 20.20 15.60 -19.46
CA ALA A 163 18.85 15.21 -19.87
C ALA A 163 17.76 15.76 -18.92
N ARG A 164 16.71 16.37 -19.49
CA ARG A 164 15.59 16.96 -18.73
C ARG A 164 14.27 16.89 -19.51
N ALA A 165 13.19 16.48 -18.84
CA ALA A 165 11.84 16.46 -19.38
C ALA A 165 10.80 16.83 -18.31
N VAL A 166 10.16 17.98 -18.45
CA VAL A 166 9.17 18.50 -17.49
C VAL A 166 7.90 18.95 -18.22
N LEU A 167 6.74 18.47 -17.76
CA LEU A 167 5.42 18.88 -18.27
C LEU A 167 4.55 19.47 -17.16
N LEU A 168 4.04 20.68 -17.40
CA LEU A 168 3.09 21.39 -16.55
C LEU A 168 1.84 21.73 -17.34
N TRP A 169 0.80 22.16 -16.64
CA TRP A 169 -0.35 22.83 -17.24
C TRP A 169 -0.83 24.02 -16.42
N SER A 170 -1.71 24.83 -16.98
CA SER A 170 -2.44 25.90 -16.29
C SER A 170 -3.74 26.22 -17.02
N SER A 171 -4.72 26.79 -16.32
CA SER A 171 -5.99 27.31 -16.85
C SER A 171 -6.45 28.48 -15.96
N PRO A 172 -7.54 29.20 -16.27
CA PRO A 172 -8.08 30.24 -15.39
C PRO A 172 -8.28 29.81 -13.93
N SER A 173 -8.73 28.56 -13.70
CA SER A 173 -8.91 27.97 -12.37
C SER A 173 -7.82 26.97 -11.97
N THR A 174 -6.91 26.63 -12.88
CA THR A 174 -5.78 25.71 -12.60
C THR A 174 -4.49 26.53 -12.48
N PRO A 175 -3.86 26.59 -11.30
CA PRO A 175 -2.55 27.22 -11.16
C PRO A 175 -1.53 26.52 -12.05
N ARG A 176 -0.45 27.22 -12.41
CA ARG A 176 0.65 26.59 -13.13
C ARG A 176 1.30 25.52 -12.25
N GLU A 177 1.16 24.25 -12.62
CA GLU A 177 1.57 23.09 -11.81
C GLU A 177 2.02 21.92 -12.67
N ILE A 178 2.92 21.09 -12.14
CA ILE A 178 3.24 19.76 -12.68
C ILE A 178 1.96 18.94 -12.68
N ILE A 179 1.76 18.17 -13.75
CA ILE A 179 0.61 17.28 -13.84
C ILE A 179 0.90 16.04 -12.99
N ASP A 180 0.29 15.97 -11.81
CA ASP A 180 0.28 14.79 -10.93
C ASP A 180 -0.85 13.82 -11.34
N PRO A 181 -0.91 12.59 -10.79
CA PRO A 181 -2.07 11.73 -10.95
C PRO A 181 -3.34 12.38 -10.41
N ALA A 182 -4.48 12.20 -11.10
CA ALA A 182 -5.76 12.76 -10.70
C ALA A 182 -6.28 12.20 -9.36
N THR A 183 -5.84 10.99 -9.03
CA THR A 183 -6.10 10.31 -7.76
C THR A 183 -4.79 9.82 -7.18
N GLU A 184 -4.54 10.12 -5.91
CA GLU A 184 -3.39 9.60 -5.18
C GLU A 184 -3.79 8.30 -4.46
N ILE A 185 -3.12 7.20 -4.78
CA ILE A 185 -3.36 5.87 -4.20
C ILE A 185 -2.02 5.32 -3.72
N ALA A 186 -1.87 5.12 -2.42
CA ALA A 186 -0.70 4.44 -1.87
C ALA A 186 -1.08 3.05 -1.36
N MET A 187 -0.07 2.20 -1.16
CA MET A 187 -0.21 0.91 -0.50
C MET A 187 0.84 0.79 0.59
N ASN A 188 0.46 0.19 1.72
CA ASN A 188 1.43 -0.26 2.72
C ASN A 188 2.19 -1.45 2.15
N HIS A 189 3.35 -1.17 1.56
CA HIS A 189 4.23 -2.20 1.08
C HIS A 189 4.99 -2.79 2.26
N THR A 190 4.74 -4.07 2.47
CA THR A 190 5.53 -4.94 3.32
C THR A 190 6.06 -5.94 2.32
N ALA A 191 7.39 -6.11 2.22
CA ALA A 191 7.95 -6.97 1.18
C ALA A 191 7.52 -8.42 1.48
N GLN A 192 6.36 -8.81 0.96
CA GLN A 192 5.79 -10.12 1.16
C GLN A 192 6.74 -11.16 0.58
N GLU A 193 6.55 -12.41 1.02
CA GLU A 193 7.41 -13.56 0.73
C GLU A 193 7.70 -13.79 -0.76
N GLN A 194 7.00 -13.14 -1.69
CA GLN A 194 7.21 -13.28 -3.13
C GLN A 194 7.46 -11.97 -3.90
N ALA A 195 7.83 -10.89 -3.22
CA ALA A 195 8.18 -9.61 -3.87
C ALA A 195 9.47 -9.71 -4.71
N PHE A 196 10.39 -10.58 -4.31
CA PHE A 196 11.68 -10.76 -4.95
C PHE A 196 11.67 -11.92 -5.94
N ALA A 197 12.42 -11.78 -7.03
CA ALA A 197 12.72 -12.88 -7.95
C ALA A 197 13.67 -13.90 -7.29
N ASP A 198 14.52 -13.46 -6.36
CA ASP A 198 15.35 -14.32 -5.51
C ASP A 198 14.61 -14.69 -4.21
N ALA A 199 14.26 -15.97 -4.05
CA ALA A 199 13.55 -16.46 -2.87
C ALA A 199 14.36 -16.37 -1.58
N ILE A 200 15.69 -16.26 -1.64
CA ILE A 200 16.54 -16.10 -0.45
C ILE A 200 16.26 -14.76 0.26
N LYS A 201 15.87 -13.73 -0.50
CA LYS A 201 15.59 -12.39 0.05
C LYS A 201 14.38 -12.35 0.99
N THR A 202 13.57 -13.39 0.98
CA THR A 202 12.37 -13.54 1.82
C THR A 202 12.43 -14.77 2.72
N ALA A 203 13.57 -15.46 2.79
CA ALA A 203 13.74 -16.64 3.62
C ALA A 203 13.58 -16.33 5.12
N ARG A 204 13.57 -17.35 5.98
CA ARG A 204 13.70 -17.12 7.43
C ARG A 204 14.97 -16.34 7.74
N LEU A 205 14.93 -15.49 8.77
CA LEU A 205 16.07 -14.67 9.20
C LEU A 205 17.17 -15.47 9.88
N THR A 206 16.85 -16.68 10.34
CA THR A 206 17.75 -17.49 11.15
C THR A 206 18.22 -18.69 10.36
N TRP A 207 19.53 -18.84 10.26
CA TRP A 207 20.17 -20.08 9.87
C TRP A 207 20.15 -21.06 11.03
N GLU A 208 19.78 -22.31 10.77
CA GLU A 208 19.61 -23.34 11.79
C GLU A 208 20.69 -24.42 11.62
N LYS A 209 21.08 -25.05 12.72
CA LYS A 209 21.82 -26.30 12.67
C LYS A 209 20.98 -27.34 11.93
N ILE A 210 21.64 -28.21 11.18
CA ILE A 210 20.94 -29.18 10.34
C ILE A 210 20.20 -30.17 11.24
N ARG A 211 18.87 -30.24 11.09
CA ARG A 211 17.95 -31.08 11.89
C ARG A 211 17.89 -30.76 13.38
N GLU A 212 18.34 -29.57 13.77
CA GLU A 212 18.24 -29.04 15.13
C GLU A 212 17.60 -27.64 15.08
N ASP A 213 16.63 -27.36 15.96
CA ASP A 213 15.98 -26.04 16.05
C ASP A 213 16.86 -25.07 16.87
N GLN A 214 18.09 -24.86 16.41
CA GLN A 214 19.12 -24.05 17.07
C GLN A 214 19.85 -23.17 16.05
N PRO A 215 20.06 -21.87 16.33
CA PRO A 215 20.72 -20.97 15.39
C PRO A 215 22.21 -21.32 15.20
N VAL A 216 22.76 -21.00 14.03
CA VAL A 216 24.21 -20.97 13.77
C VAL A 216 24.75 -19.54 13.74
N THR A 217 26.06 -19.40 13.94
CA THR A 217 26.74 -18.11 13.78
C THR A 217 26.75 -17.67 12.31
N THR A 218 26.51 -16.39 12.10
CA THR A 218 26.58 -15.74 10.78
C THR A 218 27.63 -14.64 10.76
N ASP A 219 28.11 -14.28 9.57
CA ASP A 219 28.90 -13.06 9.36
C ASP A 219 28.04 -11.79 9.36
N GLU A 220 28.65 -10.63 9.05
CA GLU A 220 27.98 -9.32 9.07
C GLU A 220 26.85 -9.17 8.04
N ASP A 221 26.86 -9.97 6.98
CA ASP A 221 25.85 -10.02 5.91
C ASP A 221 24.83 -11.16 6.14
N GLY A 222 24.93 -11.85 7.28
CA GLY A 222 23.99 -12.87 7.72
C GLY A 222 24.21 -14.23 7.06
N TRP A 223 25.36 -14.45 6.42
CA TRP A 223 25.70 -15.74 5.84
C TRP A 223 26.30 -16.69 6.89
N PRO A 224 26.00 -18.00 6.83
CA PRO A 224 26.45 -18.94 7.85
C PRO A 224 27.97 -19.13 7.80
N THR A 225 28.60 -19.33 8.97
CA THR A 225 30.04 -19.61 9.08
C THR A 225 30.35 -21.09 9.30
N SER A 226 29.35 -21.95 9.14
CA SER A 226 29.43 -23.41 9.28
C SER A 226 28.40 -24.08 8.38
N ASP A 227 28.35 -25.41 8.40
CA ASP A 227 27.22 -26.18 7.87
C ASP A 227 25.92 -25.71 8.54
N ALA A 228 24.88 -25.54 7.74
CA ALA A 228 23.65 -24.91 8.17
C ALA A 228 22.48 -25.24 7.23
N GLY A 229 21.26 -25.16 7.77
CA GLY A 229 20.02 -25.20 7.03
C GLY A 229 19.32 -23.85 7.02
N LEU A 230 18.60 -23.57 5.94
CA LEU A 230 17.75 -22.41 5.79
C LEU A 230 16.37 -22.84 5.33
N ILE A 231 15.36 -22.35 6.02
CA ILE A 231 13.99 -22.42 5.53
C ILE A 231 13.76 -21.21 4.61
N VAL A 232 13.59 -21.51 3.33
CA VAL A 232 13.42 -20.50 2.28
C VAL A 232 11.99 -19.99 2.22
N SER A 233 11.01 -20.85 2.51
CA SER A 233 9.59 -20.47 2.47
C SER A 233 8.75 -21.37 3.38
N GLU A 234 7.68 -20.82 3.95
CA GLU A 234 6.75 -21.51 4.84
C GLU A 234 5.29 -21.11 4.57
N TYR A 235 4.39 -22.09 4.67
CA TYR A 235 3.00 -21.92 4.27
C TYR A 235 2.05 -22.28 5.41
N LEU A 236 1.16 -21.35 5.75
CA LEU A 236 -0.04 -21.64 6.55
C LEU A 236 -1.13 -22.16 5.59
N ALA A 237 -1.83 -23.21 6.01
CA ALA A 237 -2.71 -24.04 5.19
C ALA A 237 -3.57 -23.31 4.13
N PRO A 238 -3.85 -23.93 2.96
CA PRO A 238 -3.48 -25.31 2.59
C PRO A 238 -1.98 -25.46 2.24
N PHE A 239 -1.40 -26.60 2.59
CA PHE A 239 0.03 -26.95 2.60
C PHE A 239 0.74 -27.00 1.22
N ASP A 240 0.43 -26.06 0.33
CA ASP A 240 0.99 -25.99 -1.02
C ASP A 240 1.87 -24.75 -1.16
N PRO A 241 2.98 -24.84 -1.92
CA PRO A 241 3.81 -23.69 -2.21
C PRO A 241 3.06 -22.68 -3.08
N SER A 242 3.49 -21.40 -2.98
CA SER A 242 3.02 -20.34 -3.86
C SER A 242 3.16 -20.77 -5.33
N PRO A 243 2.17 -20.49 -6.20
CA PRO A 243 2.30 -20.74 -7.64
C PRO A 243 3.55 -20.08 -8.25
N LEU A 244 4.02 -18.97 -7.69
CA LEU A 244 5.23 -18.26 -8.12
C LEU A 244 6.54 -19.00 -7.80
N GLU A 245 6.49 -20.09 -7.03
CA GLU A 245 7.66 -20.92 -6.70
C GLU A 245 7.65 -22.24 -7.46
N LEU A 246 6.48 -22.69 -7.94
CA LEU A 246 6.32 -23.98 -8.62
C LEU A 246 7.16 -24.05 -9.89
N GLY A 247 7.96 -25.11 -10.03
CA GLY A 247 8.85 -25.33 -11.17
C GLY A 247 10.32 -25.33 -10.77
N ILE A 248 11.19 -25.08 -11.74
CA ILE A 248 12.64 -25.07 -11.54
C ILE A 248 13.06 -23.70 -10.99
N ASN A 249 13.70 -23.73 -9.83
CA ASN A 249 14.35 -22.59 -9.20
C ASN A 249 15.87 -22.77 -9.37
N ARG A 250 16.55 -21.77 -9.96
CA ARG A 250 18.00 -21.84 -10.17
C ARG A 250 18.73 -21.45 -8.90
N LEU A 251 19.57 -22.34 -8.41
CA LEU A 251 20.44 -22.12 -7.25
C LEU A 251 21.82 -21.68 -7.72
N SER A 252 22.36 -20.64 -7.08
CA SER A 252 23.78 -20.27 -7.19
C SER A 252 24.28 -19.76 -5.84
N PHE A 253 25.52 -20.05 -5.46
CA PHE A 253 26.16 -19.46 -4.29
C PHE A 253 27.68 -19.48 -4.40
N ARG A 254 28.35 -18.61 -3.66
CA ARG A 254 29.82 -18.59 -3.57
C ARG A 254 30.30 -19.58 -2.50
N GLY A 255 31.30 -20.37 -2.88
CA GLY A 255 31.81 -21.49 -2.09
C GLY A 255 31.33 -22.84 -2.60
N LYS A 256 31.69 -23.89 -1.87
CA LYS A 256 31.38 -25.29 -2.14
C LYS A 256 30.57 -25.88 -0.99
N ALA A 257 29.52 -26.62 -1.29
CA ALA A 257 28.75 -27.38 -0.32
C ALA A 257 28.02 -28.54 -1.01
N ASP A 258 27.74 -29.59 -0.25
CA ASP A 258 26.71 -30.56 -0.61
C ASP A 258 25.35 -29.96 -0.25
N VAL A 259 24.39 -30.04 -1.18
CA VAL A 259 23.07 -29.44 -1.02
C VAL A 259 22.02 -30.53 -0.94
N THR A 260 21.15 -30.46 0.07
CA THR A 260 19.96 -31.28 0.17
C THR A 260 18.72 -30.41 0.37
N ALA A 261 17.56 -30.93 0.01
CA ALA A 261 16.29 -30.22 0.07
C ALA A 261 15.24 -31.05 0.81
N VAL A 262 14.37 -30.39 1.57
CA VAL A 262 13.33 -31.00 2.41
C VAL A 262 12.01 -30.27 2.23
N GLY A 263 10.90 -31.03 2.22
CA GLY A 263 9.53 -30.50 2.16
C GLY A 263 9.00 -30.43 0.73
N ASN A 264 8.67 -29.23 0.25
CA ASN A 264 8.15 -29.00 -1.11
C ASN A 264 9.24 -28.77 -2.17
N CYS A 265 10.51 -28.81 -1.80
CA CYS A 265 11.64 -28.59 -2.71
C CYS A 265 12.54 -29.82 -2.80
N PHE A 266 13.11 -30.04 -4.00
CA PHE A 266 13.90 -31.22 -4.36
C PHE A 266 15.12 -30.80 -5.16
N VAL A 267 16.30 -31.30 -4.81
CA VAL A 267 17.49 -31.10 -5.64
C VAL A 267 17.35 -31.90 -6.92
N VAL A 268 17.46 -31.26 -8.09
CA VAL A 268 17.45 -31.96 -9.37
C VAL A 268 18.71 -32.84 -9.46
N PRO A 269 18.59 -34.17 -9.67
CA PRO A 269 19.74 -35.07 -9.65
C PRO A 269 20.86 -34.65 -10.61
N GLY A 270 22.10 -34.59 -10.12
CA GLY A 270 23.28 -34.23 -10.92
C GLY A 270 23.35 -32.76 -11.35
N SER A 271 22.44 -31.90 -10.88
CA SER A 271 22.43 -30.47 -11.22
C SER A 271 23.45 -29.64 -10.43
N ILE A 272 23.78 -30.05 -9.20
CA ILE A 272 24.71 -29.32 -8.34
C ILE A 272 26.14 -29.47 -8.88
N ARG A 273 26.78 -28.34 -9.22
CA ARG A 273 28.11 -28.27 -9.81
C ARG A 273 28.91 -27.13 -9.19
N TYR A 274 30.09 -27.45 -8.69
CA TYR A 274 31.05 -26.47 -8.19
C TYR A 274 32.07 -26.14 -9.29
N ASP A 275 32.27 -24.85 -9.53
CA ASP A 275 33.30 -24.31 -10.42
C ASP A 275 34.44 -23.72 -9.60
N GLU A 276 35.61 -24.35 -9.67
CA GLU A 276 36.83 -23.93 -8.98
C GLU A 276 37.36 -22.58 -9.45
N ALA A 277 37.18 -22.23 -10.73
CA ALA A 277 37.73 -21.00 -11.30
C ALA A 277 37.00 -19.76 -10.78
N THR A 278 35.69 -19.88 -10.55
CA THR A 278 34.83 -18.80 -10.06
C THR A 278 34.49 -18.93 -8.58
N ASN A 279 34.91 -20.02 -7.92
CA ASN A 279 34.53 -20.38 -6.55
C ASN A 279 33.01 -20.29 -6.33
N THR A 280 32.25 -20.82 -7.30
CA THR A 280 30.78 -20.73 -7.32
C THR A 280 30.19 -22.12 -7.50
N THR A 281 29.17 -22.45 -6.70
CA THR A 281 28.33 -23.63 -6.91
C THR A 281 27.03 -23.20 -7.56
N THR A 282 26.59 -23.94 -8.58
CA THR A 282 25.30 -23.75 -9.26
C THR A 282 24.49 -25.04 -9.22
N GLY A 283 23.17 -24.95 -9.38
CA GLY A 283 22.32 -26.10 -9.61
C GLY A 283 20.84 -25.75 -9.71
N GLN A 284 19.98 -26.77 -9.60
CA GLN A 284 18.55 -26.62 -9.78
C GLN A 284 17.79 -27.25 -8.62
N ILE A 285 16.80 -26.52 -8.12
CA ILE A 285 15.85 -26.97 -7.10
C ILE A 285 14.47 -27.00 -7.76
N GLU A 286 13.88 -28.19 -7.87
CA GLU A 286 12.50 -28.35 -8.30
C GLU A 286 11.58 -28.12 -7.10
N VAL A 287 10.66 -27.17 -7.20
CA VAL A 287 9.60 -26.95 -6.22
C VAL A 287 8.29 -27.48 -6.78
N LYS A 288 7.63 -28.35 -6.01
CA LYS A 288 6.34 -28.95 -6.37
C LYS A 288 5.47 -29.18 -5.15
N LYS A 289 4.16 -29.31 -5.40
CA LYS A 289 3.19 -29.67 -4.36
C LYS A 289 3.54 -31.04 -3.79
N ASN A 290 3.69 -31.11 -2.47
CA ASN A 290 3.99 -32.36 -1.77
C ASN A 290 3.24 -32.47 -0.41
N GLY A 291 2.32 -31.56 -0.11
CA GLY A 291 1.57 -31.57 1.15
C GLY A 291 2.38 -31.18 2.39
N TRP A 292 3.53 -30.52 2.21
CA TRP A 292 4.37 -29.98 3.28
C TRP A 292 4.18 -28.47 3.40
N ASN A 293 4.34 -27.90 4.58
CA ASN A 293 4.33 -26.43 4.74
C ASN A 293 5.68 -25.76 4.50
N ILE A 294 6.78 -26.50 4.30
CA ILE A 294 8.13 -25.93 4.37
C ILE A 294 8.91 -26.20 3.07
N GLN A 295 9.73 -25.25 2.68
CA GLN A 295 10.85 -25.45 1.75
C GLN A 295 12.15 -25.17 2.49
N ARG A 296 12.97 -26.21 2.66
CA ARG A 296 14.24 -26.10 3.38
C ARG A 296 15.39 -26.59 2.50
N LEU A 297 16.49 -25.84 2.53
CA LEU A 297 17.77 -26.24 1.94
C LEU A 297 18.78 -26.44 3.07
N ASP A 298 19.44 -27.59 3.09
CA ASP A 298 20.52 -27.90 4.01
C ASP A 298 21.84 -27.97 3.25
N PHE A 299 22.87 -27.29 3.77
CA PHE A 299 24.20 -27.20 3.20
C PHE A 299 25.22 -27.85 4.14
N THR A 300 25.80 -28.97 3.70
CA THR A 300 26.83 -29.72 4.45
C THR A 300 28.18 -29.66 3.75
N ASN A 301 29.25 -29.98 4.48
CA ASN A 301 30.62 -29.97 3.96
C ASN A 301 30.98 -28.61 3.33
N THR A 302 30.52 -27.54 3.97
CA THR A 302 30.64 -26.18 3.45
C THR A 302 32.11 -25.71 3.43
N SER A 303 32.46 -24.93 2.41
CA SER A 303 33.75 -24.25 2.29
C SER A 303 33.60 -22.94 1.52
N ARG A 304 33.99 -21.82 2.14
CA ARG A 304 33.93 -20.49 1.51
C ARG A 304 34.91 -20.31 0.38
N THR A 305 35.99 -21.09 0.37
CA THR A 305 37.06 -21.02 -0.64
C THR A 305 37.07 -22.23 -1.58
N GLY A 306 36.12 -23.17 -1.39
CA GLY A 306 36.08 -24.45 -2.06
C GLY A 306 37.17 -25.45 -1.66
N GLN A 307 38.11 -25.04 -0.80
CA GLN A 307 39.17 -25.90 -0.28
C GLN A 307 38.69 -26.68 0.95
N PRO A 308 39.02 -27.98 1.10
CA PRO A 308 38.55 -28.80 2.22
C PRO A 308 38.86 -28.22 3.60
N ASP A 309 40.06 -27.66 3.76
CA ASP A 309 40.58 -27.09 5.00
C ASP A 309 40.36 -25.57 5.12
N GLY A 310 39.63 -24.98 4.17
CA GLY A 310 39.33 -23.55 4.18
C GLY A 310 38.28 -23.13 5.22
N PRO A 311 38.05 -21.82 5.39
CA PRO A 311 36.97 -21.30 6.22
C PRO A 311 35.62 -21.92 5.84
N LYS A 312 34.85 -22.35 6.84
CA LYS A 312 33.54 -23.01 6.66
C LYS A 312 32.43 -21.99 6.35
N GLY A 313 31.29 -22.50 5.89
CA GLY A 313 30.14 -21.71 5.44
C GLY A 313 30.14 -21.41 3.93
N ILE A 314 29.12 -20.68 3.49
CA ILE A 314 28.88 -20.27 2.10
C ILE A 314 28.29 -18.85 2.08
N THR A 315 28.42 -18.13 0.95
CA THR A 315 27.88 -16.76 0.81
C THR A 315 27.14 -16.57 -0.51
N ASP A 316 26.47 -15.42 -0.66
CA ASP A 316 25.87 -14.96 -1.91
C ASP A 316 24.91 -15.97 -2.55
N ILE A 317 24.14 -16.67 -1.70
CA ILE A 317 23.15 -17.64 -2.15
C ILE A 317 22.01 -16.90 -2.83
N ARG A 318 21.64 -17.39 -4.00
CA ARG A 318 20.46 -16.98 -4.77
C ARG A 318 19.66 -18.20 -5.13
N LEU A 319 18.35 -18.10 -4.98
CA LEU A 319 17.40 -19.09 -5.44
C LEU A 319 16.39 -18.38 -6.34
N MET A 320 16.74 -18.28 -7.63
CA MET A 320 15.94 -17.55 -8.60
C MET A 320 14.67 -18.33 -8.93
N ARG A 321 13.53 -17.69 -8.71
CA ARG A 321 12.19 -18.23 -8.97
C ARG A 321 11.96 -18.54 -10.45
N PRO A 322 11.05 -19.47 -10.78
CA PRO A 322 10.66 -19.77 -12.15
C PRO A 322 10.00 -18.54 -12.83
N VAL A 323 10.20 -18.40 -14.14
CA VAL A 323 9.63 -17.25 -14.90
C VAL A 323 8.10 -17.28 -14.96
N ALA A 324 7.51 -18.45 -14.77
CA ALA A 324 6.07 -18.70 -14.68
C ALA A 324 5.81 -19.95 -13.84
N PRO A 325 4.62 -20.11 -13.22
CA PRO A 325 4.26 -21.32 -12.49
C PRO A 325 4.45 -22.60 -13.32
N GLY A 326 5.21 -23.55 -12.77
CA GLY A 326 5.56 -24.82 -13.40
C GLY A 326 6.70 -24.76 -14.43
N SER A 327 7.29 -23.58 -14.67
CA SER A 327 8.33 -23.42 -15.69
C SER A 327 9.59 -24.23 -15.39
N GLN A 328 10.27 -24.66 -16.46
CA GLN A 328 11.61 -25.25 -16.40
C GLN A 328 12.72 -24.18 -16.47
N GLU A 329 12.34 -22.93 -16.68
CA GLU A 329 13.24 -21.77 -16.73
C GLU A 329 13.01 -20.86 -15.52
N SER A 330 14.11 -20.33 -14.98
CA SER A 330 14.11 -19.39 -13.86
C SER A 330 14.55 -18.01 -14.31
N PHE A 331 14.14 -16.98 -13.56
CA PHE A 331 14.64 -15.62 -13.76
C PHE A 331 16.17 -15.59 -13.77
N ARG A 332 16.76 -14.67 -14.55
CA ARG A 332 18.21 -14.50 -14.62
C ARG A 332 18.80 -14.01 -13.28
N ASP A 333 20.07 -14.30 -13.06
CA ASP A 333 20.78 -13.82 -11.87
C ASP A 333 20.81 -12.28 -11.90
N GLY A 334 20.72 -11.67 -10.72
CA GLY A 334 20.72 -10.22 -10.57
C GLY A 334 19.38 -9.53 -10.82
N MET A 335 18.33 -10.26 -11.24
CA MET A 335 16.97 -9.74 -11.22
C MET A 335 16.48 -9.68 -9.78
N TRP A 336 16.05 -8.50 -9.32
CA TRP A 336 15.67 -8.29 -7.91
C TRP A 336 14.19 -8.52 -7.67
N PHE A 337 13.32 -7.85 -8.41
CA PHE A 337 11.88 -7.84 -8.16
C PHE A 337 11.11 -8.70 -9.14
N HIS A 338 10.10 -9.40 -8.63
CA HIS A 338 9.23 -10.25 -9.41
C HIS A 338 8.35 -9.41 -10.37
N PRO A 339 8.19 -9.76 -11.66
CA PRO A 339 7.42 -8.95 -12.62
C PRO A 339 5.95 -8.71 -12.19
N GLN A 340 5.30 -9.74 -11.64
CA GLN A 340 3.92 -9.70 -11.15
C GLN A 340 3.74 -8.69 -10.01
N LEU A 341 4.78 -8.44 -9.20
CA LEU A 341 4.77 -7.36 -8.20
C LEU A 341 4.74 -5.99 -8.88
N LYS A 342 5.58 -5.81 -9.90
CA LYS A 342 5.67 -4.54 -10.64
C LYS A 342 4.34 -4.22 -11.32
N GLU A 343 3.69 -5.23 -11.89
CA GLU A 343 2.39 -5.12 -12.54
C GLU A 343 1.28 -4.77 -11.54
N SER A 344 1.22 -5.45 -10.38
CA SER A 344 0.18 -5.19 -9.37
C SER A 344 0.29 -3.79 -8.77
N TYR A 345 1.50 -3.22 -8.73
CA TYR A 345 1.74 -1.86 -8.24
C TYR A 345 1.70 -0.78 -9.32
N ALA A 346 1.54 -1.17 -10.60
CA ALA A 346 1.67 -0.25 -11.71
C ALA A 346 0.70 0.93 -11.62
N ARG A 347 -0.52 0.73 -11.09
CA ARG A 347 -1.57 1.76 -10.98
C ARG A 347 -1.60 2.54 -9.65
N LEU A 348 -0.68 2.25 -8.73
CA LEU A 348 -0.51 3.06 -7.52
C LEU A 348 0.11 4.42 -7.88
N THR A 349 0.21 5.32 -6.91
CA THR A 349 0.98 6.57 -7.04
C THR A 349 2.17 6.62 -6.09
N ALA A 350 2.11 5.88 -4.98
CA ALA A 350 3.21 5.79 -4.02
C ALA A 350 3.29 4.40 -3.38
N LEU A 351 4.49 4.01 -2.95
CA LEU A 351 4.70 2.87 -2.07
C LEU A 351 5.06 3.36 -0.67
N ARG A 352 4.24 3.00 0.32
CA ARG A 352 4.49 3.29 1.74
C ARG A 352 5.19 2.11 2.39
N TYR A 353 6.48 2.28 2.67
CA TYR A 353 7.30 1.32 3.39
C TYR A 353 7.08 1.50 4.88
N GLN A 354 6.09 0.77 5.40
CA GLN A 354 5.68 0.85 6.79
C GLN A 354 6.59 0.00 7.67
N ARG A 355 7.37 0.68 8.51
CA ARG A 355 8.11 0.06 9.62
C ARG A 355 7.35 0.35 10.91
N VAL A 356 6.70 -0.66 11.47
CA VAL A 356 5.94 -0.47 12.71
C VAL A 356 6.91 -0.30 13.87
N ASN A 357 7.03 0.93 14.38
CA ASN A 357 7.78 1.25 15.60
C ASN A 357 9.21 0.69 15.61
N ASP A 358 9.92 0.91 14.50
CA ASP A 358 11.33 0.53 14.29
C ASP A 358 12.24 1.14 15.36
N GLN A 359 13.08 0.30 15.95
CA GLN A 359 14.03 0.65 17.01
C GLN A 359 15.40 1.11 16.50
N THR A 360 15.63 1.07 15.19
CA THR A 360 16.87 1.52 14.55
C THR A 360 17.23 2.94 14.97
N ARG A 361 18.45 3.13 15.47
CA ARG A 361 19.01 4.38 16.00
C ARG A 361 20.10 4.94 15.10
N THR A 362 21.03 4.09 14.70
CA THR A 362 22.19 4.49 13.87
C THR A 362 22.10 3.86 12.49
N TRP A 363 22.90 4.39 11.57
CA TRP A 363 22.89 3.94 10.17
C TRP A 363 23.33 2.49 10.01
N GLU A 364 24.22 2.01 10.88
CA GLU A 364 24.81 0.67 10.82
C GLU A 364 23.83 -0.43 11.26
N GLU A 365 22.77 -0.06 12.00
CA GLU A 365 21.74 -0.97 12.49
C GLU A 365 20.71 -1.34 11.41
N ARG A 366 20.64 -0.59 10.30
CA ARG A 366 19.70 -0.88 9.19
C ARG A 366 20.01 -2.19 8.48
N VAL A 367 19.02 -2.73 7.75
CA VAL A 367 19.28 -3.78 6.74
C VAL A 367 20.08 -3.16 5.59
N ARG A 368 21.24 -3.76 5.29
CA ARG A 368 22.05 -3.45 4.10
C ARG A 368 21.58 -4.29 2.92
N PRO A 369 21.70 -3.82 1.66
CA PRO A 369 21.30 -4.60 0.50
C PRO A 369 22.11 -5.91 0.32
N SER A 370 23.33 -5.95 0.87
CA SER A 370 24.19 -7.15 0.95
C SER A 370 23.69 -8.21 1.94
N TYR A 371 22.84 -7.84 2.90
CA TYR A 371 22.29 -8.79 3.85
C TYR A 371 21.47 -9.85 3.10
N PHE A 372 21.66 -11.12 3.45
CA PHE A 372 21.09 -12.22 2.67
C PHE A 372 19.56 -12.11 2.55
N ASN A 373 18.91 -11.71 3.65
CA ASN A 373 17.49 -11.44 3.70
C ASN A 373 17.21 -9.97 3.35
N GLY A 374 16.43 -9.73 2.30
CA GLY A 374 16.09 -8.39 1.82
C GLY A 374 14.92 -7.73 2.55
N ASN A 375 14.14 -8.48 3.34
CA ASN A 375 12.92 -8.00 3.99
C ASN A 375 13.10 -7.61 5.47
N GLY A 376 14.13 -8.15 6.14
CA GLY A 376 14.29 -8.01 7.60
C GLY A 376 13.13 -8.67 8.37
N SER A 377 13.01 -8.39 9.67
CA SER A 377 11.85 -8.87 10.45
C SER A 377 10.63 -7.98 10.27
N PHE A 378 9.55 -8.52 9.68
CA PHE A 378 8.26 -7.83 9.57
C PHE A 378 7.36 -8.04 10.80
N ARG A 379 7.68 -9.01 11.69
CA ARG A 379 6.74 -9.46 12.74
C ARG A 379 7.36 -9.46 14.15
N PRO A 380 7.62 -8.28 14.75
CA PRO A 380 7.87 -8.24 16.19
C PRO A 380 6.65 -8.73 17.00
N TYR A 381 5.44 -8.69 16.44
CA TYR A 381 4.19 -8.84 17.21
C TYR A 381 3.80 -10.29 17.58
N VAL A 382 3.99 -11.28 16.69
CA VAL A 382 3.39 -12.62 16.89
C VAL A 382 4.39 -13.64 17.43
N TYR A 383 5.68 -13.50 17.11
CA TYR A 383 6.69 -14.51 17.47
C TYR A 383 7.59 -14.09 18.64
N ALA A 384 7.87 -12.81 18.84
CA ALA A 384 8.75 -12.36 19.93
C ALA A 384 8.17 -12.66 21.32
N ALA A 385 6.86 -12.45 21.51
CA ALA A 385 6.18 -12.70 22.78
C ALA A 385 6.05 -14.19 23.14
N ARG A 386 6.06 -15.09 22.15
CA ARG A 386 5.84 -16.54 22.36
C ARG A 386 7.12 -17.36 22.39
N TYR A 387 8.20 -16.88 21.76
CA TYR A 387 9.40 -17.69 21.54
C TYR A 387 10.71 -17.01 21.97
N GLY A 388 10.67 -15.80 22.54
CA GLY A 388 11.87 -15.15 23.06
C GLY A 388 12.94 -14.90 21.99
N TYR A 389 12.54 -14.78 20.71
CA TYR A 389 13.47 -14.49 19.63
C TYR A 389 14.16 -13.15 19.91
N ASN A 390 15.47 -13.23 20.12
CA ASN A 390 16.36 -12.10 19.90
C ASN A 390 16.23 -11.74 18.42
N LEU A 391 15.40 -10.75 18.11
CA LEU A 391 15.43 -10.09 16.81
C LEU A 391 16.86 -9.55 16.69
N ASN A 392 17.65 -10.08 15.76
CA ASN A 392 19.00 -9.59 15.47
C ASN A 392 18.95 -8.18 14.84
N GLY A 393 18.41 -7.19 15.57
CA GLY A 393 18.50 -5.74 15.39
C GLY A 393 17.91 -5.13 14.13
N ARG A 394 17.74 -5.87 13.03
CA ARG A 394 17.48 -5.31 11.70
C ARG A 394 16.02 -5.54 11.28
N THR A 395 15.26 -4.46 11.18
CA THR A 395 13.85 -4.49 10.74
C THR A 395 13.65 -3.75 9.41
N GLY A 396 12.67 -4.21 8.62
CA GLY A 396 12.35 -3.64 7.31
C GLY A 396 13.34 -3.97 6.19
N MET A 397 13.04 -3.49 4.98
CA MET A 397 13.87 -3.70 3.80
C MET A 397 15.09 -2.76 3.79
N ALA A 398 16.13 -3.07 3.02
CA ALA A 398 17.18 -2.09 2.76
C ALA A 398 16.61 -0.90 1.96
N HIS A 399 16.88 0.34 2.40
CA HIS A 399 16.39 1.54 1.70
C HIS A 399 16.81 1.59 0.22
N GLU A 400 17.99 1.06 -0.11
CA GLU A 400 18.45 0.90 -1.48
C GLU A 400 17.48 0.08 -2.33
N LEU A 401 16.96 -1.03 -1.80
CA LEU A 401 15.99 -1.89 -2.48
C LEU A 401 14.61 -1.23 -2.54
N GLU A 402 14.22 -0.47 -1.52
CA GLU A 402 12.98 0.34 -1.53
C GLU A 402 13.02 1.35 -2.68
N ILE A 403 14.12 2.08 -2.81
CA ILE A 403 14.34 3.07 -3.86
C ILE A 403 14.37 2.42 -5.25
N MET A 404 15.10 1.31 -5.41
CA MET A 404 15.16 0.60 -6.69
C MET A 404 13.77 0.13 -7.13
N LEU A 405 12.95 -0.43 -6.22
CA LEU A 405 11.59 -0.83 -6.57
C LEU A 405 10.79 0.38 -7.04
N CYS A 406 10.74 1.47 -6.25
CA CYS A 406 10.07 2.73 -6.62
C CYS A 406 10.51 3.24 -8.00
N ASN A 407 11.81 3.17 -8.31
CA ASN A 407 12.36 3.58 -9.60
C ASN A 407 11.89 2.66 -10.75
N GLU A 408 11.88 1.35 -10.54
CA GLU A 408 11.48 0.36 -11.55
C GLU A 408 9.99 0.43 -11.89
N ILE A 409 9.13 0.82 -10.93
CA ILE A 409 7.67 0.93 -11.13
C ILE A 409 7.17 2.38 -11.30
N GLY A 410 8.05 3.37 -11.15
CA GLY A 410 7.74 4.79 -11.32
C GLY A 410 6.78 5.36 -10.27
N LYS A 411 6.97 5.01 -8.98
CA LYS A 411 6.07 5.40 -7.87
C LYS A 411 6.78 6.18 -6.78
N ASP A 412 6.09 7.15 -6.18
CA ASP A 412 6.65 7.96 -5.11
C ASP A 412 7.10 7.09 -3.92
N TYR A 413 8.20 7.49 -3.31
CA TYR A 413 8.80 6.78 -2.19
C TYR A 413 8.26 7.34 -0.88
N TYR A 414 7.40 6.56 -0.21
CA TYR A 414 6.91 6.93 1.12
C TYR A 414 7.66 6.13 2.16
N VAL A 415 8.53 6.81 2.90
CA VAL A 415 9.35 6.24 3.97
C VAL A 415 8.80 6.57 5.36
N THR A 416 8.65 5.55 6.20
CA THR A 416 8.50 5.75 7.64
C THR A 416 9.86 5.67 8.32
N VAL A 417 10.32 6.79 8.85
CA VAL A 417 11.58 6.94 9.56
C VAL A 417 11.47 6.35 10.97
N PRO A 418 12.47 5.57 11.45
CA PRO A 418 12.51 5.09 12.83
C PRO A 418 12.47 6.25 13.83
N HIS A 419 11.61 6.16 14.84
CA HIS A 419 11.42 7.23 15.82
C HIS A 419 12.57 7.39 16.82
N LEU A 420 13.52 6.45 16.82
CA LEU A 420 14.77 6.50 17.60
C LEU A 420 15.98 6.89 16.77
N ALA A 421 15.81 7.14 15.46
CA ALA A 421 16.90 7.49 14.58
C ALA A 421 17.59 8.79 15.02
N THR A 422 18.92 8.83 14.92
CA THR A 422 19.67 10.05 15.22
C THR A 422 19.41 11.14 14.18
N VAL A 423 19.07 12.34 14.66
CA VAL A 423 18.79 13.54 13.82
C VAL A 423 19.97 14.52 13.74
N GLU A 424 20.87 14.53 14.74
CA GLU A 424 21.97 15.51 14.83
C GLU A 424 23.34 14.91 14.51
N GLY A 425 24.17 15.69 13.81
CA GLY A 425 25.54 15.32 13.43
C GLY A 425 25.69 14.90 11.97
N ARG A 426 26.93 14.90 11.46
CA ARG A 426 27.22 14.55 10.06
C ARG A 426 26.96 13.06 9.74
N ASP A 427 27.08 12.20 10.74
CA ASP A 427 26.87 10.76 10.62
C ASP A 427 25.46 10.31 11.05
N ALA A 428 24.57 11.26 11.33
CA ALA A 428 23.21 11.01 11.76
C ALA A 428 22.44 10.19 10.71
N TYR A 429 21.65 9.22 11.19
CA TYR A 429 20.85 8.33 10.34
C TYR A 429 20.00 9.12 9.34
N ILE A 430 19.34 10.20 9.80
CA ILE A 430 18.44 11.01 8.95
C ILE A 430 19.19 11.70 7.82
N ARG A 431 20.41 12.20 8.09
CA ARG A 431 21.23 12.83 7.06
C ARG A 431 21.67 11.80 6.02
N LYS A 432 22.12 10.63 6.47
CA LYS A 432 22.52 9.54 5.58
C LYS A 432 21.35 9.03 4.73
N LEU A 433 20.14 8.95 5.29
CA LEU A 433 18.93 8.63 4.53
C LEU A 433 18.62 9.68 3.45
N ALA A 434 18.66 10.98 3.79
CA ALA A 434 18.44 12.05 2.82
C ALA A 434 19.50 12.04 1.69
N LEU A 435 20.77 11.79 2.02
CA LEU A 435 21.86 11.64 1.05
C LEU A 435 21.66 10.42 0.15
N LEU A 436 21.28 9.26 0.71
CA LEU A 436 20.96 8.06 -0.06
C LEU A 436 19.87 8.34 -1.09
N ILE A 437 18.76 8.96 -0.67
CA ILE A 437 17.64 9.27 -1.56
C ILE A 437 18.09 10.22 -2.68
N LYS A 438 18.96 11.20 -2.38
CA LYS A 438 19.40 12.21 -3.35
C LYS A 438 20.49 11.72 -4.31
N TYR A 439 21.44 10.92 -3.84
CA TYR A 439 22.68 10.59 -4.53
C TYR A 439 23.00 9.09 -4.69
N GLY A 440 22.30 8.18 -3.99
CA GLY A 440 22.57 6.75 -4.00
C GLY A 440 23.58 6.32 -2.93
N SER A 441 24.03 5.07 -2.95
CA SER A 441 25.04 4.53 -2.02
C SER A 441 25.96 3.50 -2.66
N ASP A 442 27.07 3.20 -1.98
CA ASP A 442 27.92 2.04 -2.28
C ASP A 442 27.41 0.72 -1.67
N GLY A 443 26.21 0.74 -1.06
CA GLY A 443 25.62 -0.36 -0.30
C GLY A 443 25.96 -0.35 1.19
N ARG A 444 26.89 0.50 1.64
CA ARG A 444 27.18 0.78 3.04
C ARG A 444 26.90 2.24 3.38
N GLU A 445 27.53 3.17 2.68
CA GLU A 445 27.45 4.61 2.89
C GLU A 445 26.82 5.34 1.71
N PRO A 446 25.98 6.36 1.96
CA PRO A 446 25.44 7.18 0.89
C PRO A 446 26.52 8.10 0.30
N TYR A 447 26.39 8.39 -1.00
CA TYR A 447 27.24 9.39 -1.63
C TYR A 447 26.85 10.81 -1.19
N THR A 448 27.80 11.73 -1.26
CA THR A 448 27.59 13.14 -0.89
C THR A 448 27.40 14.08 -2.09
N SER A 449 27.53 13.54 -3.30
CA SER A 449 27.38 14.23 -4.58
C SER A 449 26.88 13.25 -5.64
N VAL A 450 26.41 13.77 -6.78
CA VAL A 450 25.96 12.94 -7.91
C VAL A 450 27.10 12.02 -8.36
N GLN A 451 26.75 10.77 -8.66
CA GLN A 451 27.68 9.77 -9.17
C GLN A 451 27.22 9.34 -10.55
N GLU A 452 28.17 9.12 -11.45
CA GLU A 452 27.89 8.63 -12.80
C GLU A 452 27.48 7.15 -12.80
N ASN A 453 28.13 6.32 -11.98
CA ASN A 453 27.87 4.89 -11.85
C ASN A 453 27.75 4.47 -10.37
N PRO A 454 26.70 4.91 -9.65
CA PRO A 454 26.49 4.53 -8.26
C PRO A 454 26.27 3.01 -8.15
N VAL A 455 26.78 2.35 -7.10
CA VAL A 455 26.52 0.92 -6.86
C VAL A 455 25.04 0.68 -6.61
N TYR A 456 24.38 1.56 -5.86
CA TYR A 456 22.92 1.60 -5.74
C TYR A 456 22.43 3.01 -6.11
N PRO A 457 21.54 3.14 -7.11
CA PRO A 457 21.15 4.44 -7.64
C PRO A 457 20.28 5.26 -6.66
N PRO A 458 20.27 6.60 -6.78
CA PRO A 458 19.35 7.46 -6.03
C PRO A 458 17.88 7.26 -6.44
N LEU A 459 16.98 7.87 -5.69
CA LEU A 459 15.59 8.00 -6.11
C LEU A 459 15.51 8.85 -7.39
N ASN A 460 14.77 8.33 -8.37
CA ASN A 460 14.53 8.97 -9.65
C ASN A 460 14.01 10.41 -9.44
N PRO A 461 14.55 11.41 -10.18
CA PRO A 461 14.17 12.83 -10.04
C PRO A 461 12.68 13.11 -10.23
N ASN A 462 12.00 12.27 -11.02
CA ASN A 462 10.56 12.34 -11.25
C ASN A 462 9.71 12.05 -10.00
N LEU A 463 10.27 11.32 -9.04
CA LEU A 463 9.56 10.80 -7.88
C LEU A 463 9.71 11.75 -6.68
N ASN A 464 8.63 11.86 -5.91
CA ASN A 464 8.61 12.54 -4.62
C ASN A 464 9.02 11.57 -3.52
N VAL A 465 9.48 12.14 -2.41
CA VAL A 465 9.68 11.42 -1.15
C VAL A 465 8.71 11.93 -0.10
N HIS A 466 7.92 11.02 0.46
CA HIS A 466 7.01 11.27 1.56
C HIS A 466 7.68 10.77 2.85
N VAL A 467 7.77 11.62 3.87
CA VAL A 467 8.52 11.32 5.10
C VAL A 467 7.56 11.34 6.30
N GLU A 468 7.38 10.19 6.94
CA GLU A 468 6.58 10.02 8.17
C GLU A 468 7.47 9.54 9.32
N VAL A 469 7.16 9.93 10.56
CA VAL A 469 7.88 9.43 11.76
C VAL A 469 7.16 8.22 12.33
N SER A 470 7.68 7.01 12.06
CA SER A 470 7.14 5.72 12.50
C SER A 470 5.63 5.56 12.22
N ASN A 471 5.07 4.38 12.50
CA ASN A 471 3.63 4.17 12.38
C ASN A 471 2.92 4.34 13.73
N GLU A 472 1.78 5.01 13.75
CA GLU A 472 0.85 5.04 14.89
C GLU A 472 1.35 5.69 16.19
N LEU A 473 2.38 6.55 16.17
CA LEU A 473 2.88 7.20 17.40
C LEU A 473 1.84 8.02 18.19
N TRP A 474 0.68 8.31 17.57
CA TRP A 474 -0.47 9.01 18.14
C TRP A 474 -1.43 8.11 18.97
N ASN A 475 -1.36 6.78 18.85
CA ASN A 475 -2.33 5.84 19.45
C ASN A 475 -2.11 5.66 20.98
N PHE A 476 -3.20 5.58 21.75
CA PHE A 476 -3.21 5.42 23.22
C PHE A 476 -3.25 3.96 23.68
N ALA A 477 -3.72 3.03 22.85
CA ALA A 477 -3.76 1.59 23.16
C ALA A 477 -2.36 0.96 23.25
N GLN A 478 -1.31 1.76 22.99
CA GLN A 478 0.07 1.31 22.89
C GLN A 478 0.72 0.96 24.23
N LEU A 479 0.10 1.32 25.36
CA LEU A 479 0.66 1.10 26.71
C LEU A 479 0.79 -0.37 27.12
N ALA A 480 -0.02 -1.28 26.58
CA ALA A 480 0.07 -2.71 26.92
C ALA A 480 0.79 -3.53 25.84
N THR A 481 0.66 -3.14 24.58
CA THR A 481 1.07 -3.97 23.44
C THR A 481 2.44 -3.59 22.86
N TYR A 482 2.87 -2.33 22.99
CA TYR A 482 4.16 -1.85 22.47
C TYR A 482 5.17 -1.46 23.57
N ALA A 483 4.75 -1.43 24.84
CA ALA A 483 5.61 -1.17 25.99
C ALA A 483 6.91 -2.03 26.06
N PRO A 484 6.93 -3.30 25.61
CA PRO A 484 8.18 -4.07 25.53
C PRO A 484 9.21 -3.53 24.52
N PHE A 485 8.78 -2.70 23.57
CA PHE A 485 9.59 -2.23 22.45
C PHE A 485 9.95 -0.74 22.56
N PHE A 486 9.03 0.11 23.06
CA PHE A 486 9.36 1.51 23.31
C PHE A 486 8.40 2.17 24.31
N ASP A 487 8.91 2.59 25.47
CA ASP A 487 8.16 3.36 26.46
C ASP A 487 8.38 4.87 26.25
N TYR A 488 7.43 5.49 25.56
CA TYR A 488 7.46 6.93 25.29
C TYR A 488 7.22 7.79 26.55
N LEU A 489 6.55 7.26 27.57
CA LEU A 489 6.39 7.99 28.84
C LEU A 489 7.73 8.04 29.55
N GLN A 490 8.48 6.93 29.50
CA GLN A 490 9.85 6.90 29.99
C GLN A 490 10.75 7.88 29.21
N LEU A 491 10.68 7.93 27.87
CA LEU A 491 11.44 8.93 27.10
C LEU A 491 11.14 10.36 27.57
N MET A 492 9.86 10.73 27.68
CA MET A 492 9.47 12.08 28.12
C MET A 492 9.89 12.35 29.56
N LYS A 493 9.82 11.35 30.44
CA LYS A 493 10.28 11.43 31.82
C LYS A 493 11.80 11.66 31.87
N ASP A 494 12.59 10.92 31.10
CA ASP A 494 14.04 11.06 31.06
C ASP A 494 14.46 12.45 30.58
N LYS A 495 13.82 12.95 29.51
CA LYS A 495 14.03 14.32 29.00
C LYS A 495 13.66 15.38 30.03
N ALA A 496 12.54 15.20 30.74
CA ALA A 496 12.07 16.10 31.79
C ALA A 496 12.98 16.10 33.03
N ASP A 497 13.39 14.92 33.51
CA ASP A 497 14.30 14.79 34.65
C ASP A 497 15.68 15.37 34.32
N ALA A 498 16.18 15.18 33.10
CA ALA A 498 17.45 15.73 32.62
C ALA A 498 17.38 17.24 32.30
N GLN A 499 16.17 17.81 32.17
CA GLN A 499 15.96 19.15 31.64
C GLN A 499 16.74 19.34 30.33
N ASP A 500 16.57 18.45 29.37
CA ASP A 500 17.31 18.54 28.10
C ASP A 500 16.84 19.72 27.23
N ALA A 501 17.55 19.99 26.13
CA ALA A 501 17.24 21.12 25.25
C ALA A 501 15.83 21.00 24.62
N ASP A 502 15.46 19.80 24.18
CA ASP A 502 14.13 19.53 23.65
C ASP A 502 13.05 19.78 24.70
N PHE A 503 13.20 19.25 25.92
CA PHE A 503 12.21 19.39 26.98
C PHE A 503 11.90 20.85 27.31
N ARG A 504 12.91 21.72 27.33
CA ARG A 504 12.71 23.17 27.52
C ARG A 504 11.84 23.80 26.43
N ILE A 505 11.94 23.31 25.20
CA ILE A 505 11.08 23.72 24.08
C ILE A 505 9.67 23.13 24.26
N LEU A 506 9.58 21.83 24.57
CA LEU A 506 8.31 21.13 24.74
C LEU A 506 7.46 21.73 25.87
N ASN A 507 8.09 22.19 26.96
CA ASN A 507 7.45 22.80 28.12
C ASN A 507 7.50 24.34 28.10
N HIS A 508 7.45 24.96 26.92
CA HIS A 508 7.50 26.43 26.75
C HIS A 508 6.44 27.23 27.52
N ASP A 509 5.34 26.59 27.88
CA ASP A 509 4.21 27.14 28.65
C ASP A 509 4.31 26.85 30.16
N ASN A 510 5.41 26.25 30.62
CA ASN A 510 5.70 25.93 32.02
C ASN A 510 4.61 25.07 32.70
N LEU A 511 4.15 24.01 32.05
CA LEU A 511 3.24 23.05 32.67
C LEU A 511 3.88 22.45 33.95
N PRO A 512 3.08 22.17 35.00
CA PRO A 512 3.57 21.61 36.26
C PRO A 512 4.38 20.33 36.08
N LEU A 513 5.43 20.18 36.88
CA LEU A 513 6.28 18.98 36.92
C LEU A 513 5.79 17.99 38.01
N THR A 514 4.47 17.86 38.17
CA THR A 514 3.86 16.93 39.13
C THR A 514 3.92 15.49 38.60
N LYS A 515 4.22 14.54 39.50
CA LYS A 515 4.30 13.11 39.21
C LYS A 515 3.14 12.36 39.88
N ASN A 516 2.60 11.37 39.19
CA ASN A 516 1.61 10.45 39.72
C ASN A 516 2.25 9.39 40.65
N ALA A 517 1.44 8.48 41.21
CA ALA A 517 1.90 7.45 42.14
C ALA A 517 2.92 6.48 41.52
N GLU A 518 2.88 6.31 40.21
CA GLU A 518 3.79 5.47 39.42
C GLU A 518 5.09 6.22 39.03
N GLY A 519 5.26 7.48 39.45
CA GLY A 519 6.46 8.30 39.16
C GLY A 519 6.49 8.91 37.75
N GLN A 520 5.39 8.86 37.01
CA GLN A 520 5.21 9.47 35.68
C GLN A 520 4.67 10.89 35.80
N TYR A 521 5.07 11.79 34.89
CA TYR A 521 4.58 13.17 34.90
C TYR A 521 3.14 13.27 34.38
N ASP A 522 2.30 14.06 35.05
CA ASP A 522 0.89 14.24 34.69
C ASP A 522 0.71 14.79 33.26
N HIS A 523 1.67 15.60 32.80
CA HIS A 523 1.65 16.24 31.48
C HIS A 523 2.52 15.53 30.42
N ALA A 524 3.03 14.33 30.70
CA ALA A 524 3.90 13.58 29.77
C ALA A 524 3.26 13.35 28.39
N PHE A 525 1.94 13.13 28.31
CA PHE A 525 1.23 12.96 27.04
C PHE A 525 1.18 14.23 26.19
N THR A 526 1.07 15.40 26.81
CA THR A 526 1.12 16.69 26.10
C THR A 526 2.50 16.89 25.50
N TRP A 527 3.56 16.69 26.30
CA TRP A 527 4.94 16.81 25.82
C TRP A 527 5.27 15.78 24.73
N LYS A 528 4.77 14.54 24.84
CA LYS A 528 4.87 13.52 23.78
C LYS A 528 4.34 14.02 22.43
N ARG A 529 3.13 14.57 22.40
CA ARG A 529 2.51 15.05 21.15
C ARG A 529 3.29 16.21 20.53
N ARG A 530 3.81 17.11 21.36
CA ARG A 530 4.71 18.20 20.94
C ARG A 530 6.04 17.65 20.42
N TYR A 531 6.58 16.61 21.05
CA TYR A 531 7.86 16.00 20.68
C TYR A 531 7.83 15.43 19.27
N TRP A 532 6.75 14.74 18.87
CA TRP A 532 6.66 14.22 17.51
C TRP A 532 6.61 15.30 16.43
N ALA A 533 5.99 16.45 16.74
CA ALA A 533 6.02 17.61 15.85
C ALA A 533 7.44 18.22 15.80
N LEU A 534 8.10 18.37 16.95
CA LEU A 534 9.49 18.86 17.03
C LEU A 534 10.46 17.95 16.26
N TYR A 535 10.33 16.64 16.41
CA TYR A 535 11.21 15.67 15.76
C TYR A 535 11.01 15.65 14.24
N LEU A 536 9.77 15.70 13.76
CA LEU A 536 9.50 15.84 12.31
C LEU A 536 10.04 17.17 11.77
N LYS A 537 9.98 18.26 12.55
CA LYS A 537 10.61 19.55 12.18
C LYS A 537 12.13 19.39 12.01
N GLN A 538 12.80 18.75 12.96
CA GLN A 538 14.25 18.48 12.89
C GLN A 538 14.59 17.64 11.65
N ILE A 539 13.80 16.59 11.36
CA ILE A 539 13.95 15.80 10.13
C ILE A 539 13.79 16.68 8.89
N SER A 540 12.75 17.53 8.84
CA SER A 540 12.53 18.45 7.72
C SER A 540 13.71 19.38 7.49
N GLU A 541 14.37 19.86 8.55
CA GLU A 541 15.55 20.73 8.42
C GLU A 541 16.75 19.97 7.85
N VAL A 542 17.00 18.74 8.30
CA VAL A 542 18.07 17.90 7.74
C VAL A 542 17.82 17.62 6.26
N PHE A 543 16.59 17.28 5.88
CA PHE A 543 16.24 17.11 4.47
C PHE A 543 16.41 18.41 3.68
N ARG A 544 16.05 19.57 4.26
CA ARG A 544 16.24 20.88 3.62
C ARG A 544 17.71 21.22 3.39
N GLU A 545 18.60 20.88 4.33
CA GLU A 545 20.05 21.04 4.14
C GLU A 545 20.60 20.20 2.99
N VAL A 546 20.06 19.00 2.77
CA VAL A 546 20.52 18.08 1.72
C VAL A 546 19.89 18.40 0.37
N PHE A 547 18.58 18.61 0.32
CA PHE A 547 17.82 18.83 -0.91
C PHE A 547 17.86 20.28 -1.38
N GLY A 548 17.92 21.23 -0.45
CA GLY A 548 17.79 22.66 -0.71
C GLY A 548 16.34 23.13 -0.63
N ASP A 549 16.14 24.44 -0.50
CA ASP A 549 14.81 25.02 -0.28
C ASP A 549 13.84 24.70 -1.41
N ALA A 550 14.31 24.69 -2.67
CA ALA A 550 13.50 24.47 -3.87
C ALA A 550 12.70 23.15 -3.86
N ASP A 551 13.22 22.12 -3.19
CA ASP A 551 12.64 20.78 -3.11
C ASP A 551 11.81 20.54 -1.85
N MET A 552 11.78 21.48 -0.91
CA MET A 552 11.10 21.36 0.40
C MET A 552 9.81 22.20 0.46
N PRO A 553 8.92 22.00 1.45
CA PRO A 553 7.75 22.85 1.65
C PRO A 553 8.13 24.30 1.94
N GLY A 554 7.29 25.25 1.55
CA GLY A 554 7.58 26.66 1.76
C GLY A 554 6.55 27.58 1.12
N ASN A 555 6.60 28.86 1.47
CA ASN A 555 5.67 29.84 0.95
C ASN A 555 5.80 29.95 -0.59
N GLY A 556 4.71 29.66 -1.31
CA GLY A 556 4.69 29.63 -2.78
C GLY A 556 5.11 28.30 -3.42
N GLN A 557 5.61 27.32 -2.64
CA GLN A 557 5.97 26.00 -3.16
C GLN A 557 4.81 25.02 -3.03
N ARG A 558 4.04 24.88 -4.13
CA ARG A 558 2.86 24.02 -4.17
C ARG A 558 3.17 22.53 -4.35
N GLN A 559 4.26 22.20 -5.03
CA GLN A 559 4.63 20.82 -5.38
C GLN A 559 6.11 20.51 -5.03
N PRO A 560 6.47 20.57 -3.73
CA PRO A 560 7.81 20.18 -3.30
C PRO A 560 8.05 18.69 -3.57
N ARG A 561 9.31 18.34 -3.80
CA ARG A 561 9.76 16.95 -4.01
C ARG A 561 9.82 16.18 -2.70
N VAL A 562 10.31 16.80 -1.64
CA VAL A 562 10.34 16.26 -0.28
C VAL A 562 9.10 16.73 0.47
N ARG A 563 8.37 15.77 1.03
CA ARG A 563 7.06 16.00 1.63
C ARG A 563 7.05 15.40 3.04
N PRO A 564 7.40 16.16 4.10
CA PRO A 564 7.24 15.71 5.48
C PRO A 564 5.75 15.71 5.89
N PHE A 565 5.28 14.59 6.45
CA PHE A 565 3.87 14.35 6.83
C PHE A 565 3.70 14.27 8.34
N TYR A 566 2.84 15.11 8.90
CA TYR A 566 2.45 15.03 10.31
C TYR A 566 1.17 14.20 10.48
N THR A 567 1.24 13.10 11.22
CA THR A 567 0.15 12.12 11.33
C THR A 567 -0.52 12.12 12.71
N TRP A 568 -1.82 11.86 12.78
CA TRP A 568 -2.60 11.88 14.03
C TRP A 568 -3.76 10.86 14.09
N GLN A 569 -4.51 10.81 15.20
CA GLN A 569 -5.63 9.87 15.40
C GLN A 569 -6.88 10.34 14.62
N TYR A 570 -7.46 9.47 13.81
CA TYR A 570 -8.73 9.76 13.12
C TYR A 570 -9.86 10.02 14.13
N ALA A 571 -10.65 11.06 13.87
CA ALA A 571 -11.72 11.60 14.72
C ALA A 571 -11.30 12.26 16.06
N ASP A 572 -9.99 12.42 16.33
CA ASP A 572 -9.48 13.22 17.46
C ASP A 572 -8.54 14.35 17.00
N THR A 573 -9.03 15.14 16.04
CA THR A 573 -8.33 16.33 15.53
C THR A 573 -8.09 17.34 16.65
N ASN A 574 -9.06 17.49 17.57
CA ASN A 574 -8.99 18.40 18.71
C ASN A 574 -7.96 17.95 19.77
N GLY A 575 -7.69 16.65 19.91
CA GLY A 575 -6.74 16.12 20.89
C GLY A 575 -5.33 15.89 20.33
N THR A 576 -5.19 15.13 19.24
CA THR A 576 -3.88 14.66 18.75
C THR A 576 -3.23 15.60 17.75
N ALA A 577 -3.99 16.15 16.80
CA ALA A 577 -3.45 17.08 15.79
C ALA A 577 -3.19 18.47 16.38
N GLN A 578 -4.17 19.01 17.11
CA GLN A 578 -4.12 20.38 17.64
C GLN A 578 -2.92 20.61 18.55
N ILE A 579 -2.59 19.68 19.46
CA ILE A 579 -1.51 19.89 20.44
C ILE A 579 -0.16 20.06 19.76
N GLY A 580 0.18 19.24 18.76
CA GLY A 580 1.43 19.36 18.03
C GLY A 580 1.46 20.58 17.11
N LEU A 581 0.41 20.77 16.29
CA LEU A 581 0.37 21.85 15.30
C LEU A 581 0.29 23.24 15.95
N HIS A 582 -0.48 23.38 17.03
CA HIS A 582 -0.56 24.63 17.78
C HIS A 582 0.76 24.95 18.48
N PHE A 583 1.43 23.94 19.05
CA PHE A 583 2.78 24.11 19.58
C PHE A 583 3.76 24.61 18.50
N MET A 584 3.71 24.04 17.29
CA MET A 584 4.56 24.47 16.19
C MET A 584 4.31 25.94 15.81
N ASP A 585 3.05 26.35 15.73
CA ASP A 585 2.68 27.74 15.42
C ASP A 585 3.08 28.71 16.54
N LEU A 586 2.78 28.40 17.80
CA LEU A 586 3.16 29.25 18.93
C LEU A 586 4.68 29.40 19.08
N TYR A 587 5.41 28.28 19.01
CA TYR A 587 6.83 28.27 19.33
C TYR A 587 7.70 28.68 18.15
N PHE A 588 7.50 28.10 16.98
CA PHE A 588 8.38 28.29 15.82
C PHE A 588 7.90 29.36 14.85
N ASN A 589 6.61 29.71 14.85
CA ASN A 589 6.08 30.82 14.05
C ASN A 589 5.88 32.11 14.87
N ASN A 590 6.09 32.08 16.19
CA ASN A 590 5.68 33.15 17.11
C ASN A 590 4.20 33.55 16.89
N GLY A 591 3.31 32.58 16.62
CA GLY A 591 1.94 32.83 16.16
C GLY A 591 1.06 33.61 17.13
N ASP A 592 1.42 33.68 18.41
CA ASP A 592 0.78 34.50 19.45
C ASP A 592 1.44 35.88 19.67
N GLY A 593 2.46 36.23 18.88
CA GLY A 593 3.22 37.47 19.02
C GLY A 593 4.29 37.46 20.11
N VAL A 594 4.46 36.36 20.86
CA VAL A 594 5.57 36.21 21.81
C VAL A 594 6.82 35.79 21.06
N LYS A 595 7.89 36.59 21.17
CA LYS A 595 9.17 36.29 20.51
C LYS A 595 9.88 35.13 21.22
N ARG A 596 9.70 33.90 20.71
CA ARG A 596 10.38 32.68 21.20
C ARG A 596 11.57 32.30 20.31
N VAL A 597 11.43 32.48 18.99
CA VAL A 597 12.52 32.29 18.02
C VAL A 597 12.84 33.58 17.27
N GLU A 598 14.11 33.74 16.88
CA GLU A 598 14.60 34.91 16.12
C GLU A 598 14.09 34.95 14.67
N LYS A 599 13.94 33.78 14.04
CA LYS A 599 13.46 33.63 12.66
C LYS A 599 12.17 32.81 12.67
N PRO A 600 11.00 33.45 12.85
CA PRO A 600 9.73 32.74 12.84
C PRO A 600 9.46 32.14 11.46
N MET A 601 9.02 30.88 11.44
CA MET A 601 8.62 30.17 10.24
C MET A 601 7.25 29.53 10.45
N PRO A 602 6.31 29.66 9.48
CA PRO A 602 5.00 29.03 9.58
C PRO A 602 5.11 27.50 9.53
N VAL A 603 4.08 26.80 10.01
CA VAL A 603 4.06 25.32 10.04
C VAL A 603 4.32 24.70 8.66
N ASN A 604 3.78 25.29 7.60
CA ASN A 604 3.95 24.84 6.21
C ASN A 604 5.36 25.08 5.63
N HIS A 605 6.27 25.69 6.39
CA HIS A 605 7.70 25.67 6.10
C HIS A 605 8.32 24.29 6.44
N TYR A 606 7.81 23.60 7.44
CA TYR A 606 8.36 22.32 7.88
C TYR A 606 7.54 21.14 7.37
N PHE A 607 6.21 21.25 7.37
CA PHE A 607 5.32 20.15 7.01
C PHE A 607 4.66 20.43 5.67
N PHE A 608 4.66 19.44 4.78
CA PHE A 608 3.94 19.54 3.51
C PHE A 608 2.43 19.45 3.75
N THR A 609 2.03 18.46 4.55
CA THR A 609 0.64 18.21 4.93
C THR A 609 0.59 17.28 6.14
N GLY A 610 -0.60 16.86 6.54
CA GLY A 610 -0.81 15.87 7.58
C GLY A 610 -2.18 15.22 7.49
N GLY A 611 -2.38 14.12 8.23
CA GLY A 611 -3.64 13.39 8.17
C GLY A 611 -3.86 12.41 9.32
N GLY A 612 -5.13 12.07 9.54
CA GLY A 612 -5.52 11.01 10.47
C GLY A 612 -5.32 9.62 9.85
N ALA A 613 -5.12 8.60 10.68
CA ALA A 613 -5.11 7.19 10.23
C ALA A 613 -6.49 6.74 9.74
N GLY A 614 -6.67 6.72 8.43
CA GLY A 614 -7.92 6.38 7.76
C GLY A 614 -8.23 4.89 7.75
N TYR A 615 -8.25 4.23 8.91
CA TYR A 615 -8.74 2.85 9.04
C TYR A 615 -10.25 2.73 8.75
N TYR A 616 -10.97 3.86 8.70
CA TYR A 616 -12.44 3.90 8.71
C TYR A 616 -13.06 4.85 7.67
N SER A 617 -12.27 5.40 6.74
CA SER A 617 -12.65 6.64 6.03
C SER A 617 -12.61 6.56 4.50
N VAL A 618 -12.44 5.37 3.92
CA VAL A 618 -12.78 5.21 2.49
C VAL A 618 -14.29 5.36 2.40
N VAL A 619 -14.76 6.34 1.62
CA VAL A 619 -16.19 6.65 1.46
C VAL A 619 -16.95 5.41 0.98
N ASN A 620 -16.26 4.56 0.21
CA ASN A 620 -16.74 3.28 -0.27
C ASN A 620 -15.74 2.15 0.03
N LYS A 621 -15.46 1.90 1.32
CA LYS A 621 -14.42 0.94 1.77
C LYS A 621 -14.67 -0.50 1.31
N GLU A 622 -15.92 -0.86 1.06
CA GLU A 622 -16.29 -2.17 0.52
C GLU A 622 -16.44 -2.18 -1.01
N GLY A 623 -16.20 -1.06 -1.71
CA GLY A 623 -16.36 -0.98 -3.17
C GLY A 623 -17.81 -1.13 -3.66
N ILE A 624 -18.80 -0.90 -2.80
CA ILE A 624 -20.23 -0.99 -3.09
C ILE A 624 -20.60 -0.12 -4.29
N VAL A 625 -21.34 -0.71 -5.22
CA VAL A 625 -21.93 -0.02 -6.36
C VAL A 625 -23.40 0.22 -6.05
N PRO A 626 -23.77 1.40 -5.52
CA PRO A 626 -25.13 1.62 -5.03
C PRO A 626 -26.14 1.55 -6.18
N GLY A 627 -27.30 0.95 -5.90
CA GLY A 627 -28.45 0.93 -6.80
C GLY A 627 -28.37 -0.05 -7.98
N ILE A 628 -27.36 -0.93 -8.05
CA ILE A 628 -27.27 -1.94 -9.12
C ILE A 628 -28.08 -3.19 -8.81
N VAL A 629 -28.01 -3.72 -7.59
CA VAL A 629 -28.83 -4.88 -7.19
C VAL A 629 -30.24 -4.35 -6.86
N PRO A 630 -31.26 -4.67 -7.66
CA PRO A 630 -32.60 -4.19 -7.39
C PRO A 630 -33.16 -4.92 -6.17
N ASN A 631 -33.78 -4.16 -5.25
CA ASN A 631 -34.39 -4.70 -4.04
C ASN A 631 -33.40 -5.56 -3.22
N ALA A 632 -32.21 -5.00 -2.95
CA ALA A 632 -31.10 -5.65 -2.25
C ALA A 632 -31.46 -6.17 -0.84
N GLY A 633 -32.31 -5.46 -0.10
CA GLY A 633 -32.85 -5.84 1.20
C GLY A 633 -34.19 -6.59 1.14
N PHE A 634 -34.63 -7.02 -0.04
CA PHE A 634 -35.86 -7.79 -0.22
C PHE A 634 -37.18 -7.11 0.19
N GLU A 635 -37.21 -5.79 0.41
CA GLU A 635 -38.36 -5.01 0.91
C GLU A 635 -39.60 -4.94 -0.01
N GLU A 636 -39.45 -5.28 -1.30
CA GLU A 636 -40.56 -5.30 -2.25
C GLU A 636 -40.74 -6.65 -2.99
N PRO A 637 -41.95 -7.23 -3.03
CA PRO A 637 -43.17 -6.77 -2.34
C PRO A 637 -43.12 -7.04 -0.83
N ALA A 638 -43.87 -6.30 -0.03
CA ALA A 638 -44.00 -6.59 1.41
C ALA A 638 -44.60 -8.00 1.63
N ALA A 639 -44.06 -8.77 2.58
CA ALA A 639 -44.52 -10.12 2.92
C ALA A 639 -45.87 -10.08 3.68
N PRO A 640 -47.01 -10.44 3.06
CA PRO A 640 -48.30 -10.39 3.74
C PRO A 640 -48.43 -11.59 4.68
N GLY A 641 -48.34 -11.37 6.00
CA GLY A 641 -48.54 -12.43 7.00
C GLY A 641 -47.31 -13.25 7.35
N ALA A 642 -46.20 -12.56 7.65
CA ALA A 642 -44.90 -13.09 8.11
C ALA A 642 -44.04 -13.81 7.06
N GLN A 643 -44.59 -14.37 5.99
CA GLN A 643 -43.83 -15.01 4.91
C GLN A 643 -44.57 -14.90 3.57
N ALA A 644 -43.84 -14.75 2.47
CA ALA A 644 -44.39 -14.74 1.12
C ALA A 644 -43.40 -15.35 0.12
N ALA A 645 -43.91 -16.10 -0.86
CA ALA A 645 -43.16 -16.50 -2.05
C ALA A 645 -43.73 -15.73 -3.25
N PRO A 646 -43.28 -14.49 -3.51
CA PRO A 646 -43.92 -13.62 -4.48
C PRO A 646 -43.80 -14.18 -5.91
N ALA A 647 -44.90 -14.17 -6.67
CA ALA A 647 -44.93 -14.68 -8.03
C ALA A 647 -44.05 -13.83 -8.98
N ALA A 648 -43.42 -14.50 -9.96
CA ALA A 648 -42.36 -13.97 -10.83
C ALA A 648 -42.69 -12.71 -11.65
N ALA A 649 -43.95 -12.28 -11.75
CA ALA A 649 -44.36 -11.14 -12.58
C ALA A 649 -44.21 -9.75 -11.91
N ALA A 650 -43.96 -9.70 -10.59
CA ALA A 650 -43.83 -8.44 -9.83
C ALA A 650 -42.60 -8.35 -8.91
N ALA A 651 -41.81 -9.42 -8.78
CA ALA A 651 -40.64 -9.45 -7.92
C ALA A 651 -39.35 -9.18 -8.71
N ARG A 652 -38.48 -8.33 -8.18
CA ARG A 652 -37.12 -8.10 -8.71
C ARG A 652 -36.23 -9.35 -8.61
N TRP A 653 -36.62 -10.28 -7.76
CA TRP A 653 -36.01 -11.59 -7.53
C TRP A 653 -36.97 -12.70 -7.93
N THR A 654 -36.46 -13.75 -8.55
CA THR A 654 -37.21 -14.98 -8.84
C THR A 654 -36.82 -16.06 -7.84
N PHE A 655 -37.79 -16.60 -7.12
CA PHE A 655 -37.57 -17.68 -6.17
C PHE A 655 -37.93 -19.03 -6.80
N GLY A 656 -37.11 -20.05 -6.55
CA GLY A 656 -37.33 -21.43 -6.96
C GLY A 656 -37.22 -22.38 -5.77
N GLY A 657 -37.94 -23.50 -5.80
CA GLY A 657 -38.00 -24.42 -4.66
C GLY A 657 -38.69 -23.79 -3.45
N ASP A 658 -38.26 -24.17 -2.25
CA ASP A 658 -38.79 -23.64 -0.99
C ASP A 658 -37.99 -22.42 -0.52
N ALA A 659 -38.12 -21.34 -1.28
CA ALA A 659 -37.52 -20.04 -1.00
C ALA A 659 -38.55 -18.91 -1.16
N GLY A 660 -38.32 -17.81 -0.46
CA GLY A 660 -39.17 -16.63 -0.53
C GLY A 660 -38.65 -15.49 0.32
N ILE A 661 -39.52 -14.57 0.67
CA ILE A 661 -39.27 -13.46 1.58
C ILE A 661 -40.00 -13.69 2.91
N VAL A 662 -39.40 -13.25 4.01
CA VAL A 662 -39.93 -13.43 5.36
C VAL A 662 -39.74 -12.14 6.16
N ALA A 663 -40.75 -11.77 6.95
CA ALA A 663 -40.69 -10.60 7.82
C ALA A 663 -39.70 -10.84 8.97
N GLY A 664 -38.81 -9.90 9.23
CA GLY A 664 -37.80 -10.01 10.26
C GLY A 664 -38.41 -10.15 11.66
N GLY A 665 -37.92 -11.13 12.42
CA GLY A 665 -38.38 -11.40 13.79
C GLY A 665 -39.83 -11.88 13.89
N SER A 666 -40.46 -12.28 12.78
CA SER A 666 -41.77 -12.92 12.83
C SER A 666 -41.67 -14.29 13.50
N GLY A 667 -42.59 -14.63 14.41
CA GLY A 667 -42.67 -16.00 14.94
C GLY A 667 -43.17 -16.99 13.87
N GLY A 668 -42.94 -18.30 14.07
CA GLY A 668 -43.40 -19.35 13.16
C GLY A 668 -42.34 -20.41 12.86
N ASP A 669 -42.62 -21.28 11.90
CA ASP A 669 -41.77 -22.43 11.55
C ASP A 669 -40.39 -22.05 10.99
N LEU A 670 -40.29 -20.91 10.26
CA LEU A 670 -38.99 -20.39 9.81
C LEU A 670 -38.21 -19.75 10.96
N ASN A 671 -38.91 -19.02 11.85
CA ASN A 671 -38.35 -18.25 12.96
C ASN A 671 -37.15 -17.37 12.50
N PRO A 672 -37.34 -16.38 11.60
CA PRO A 672 -36.26 -15.54 11.11
C PRO A 672 -35.63 -14.64 12.20
N PRO A 673 -34.35 -14.26 12.03
CA PRO A 673 -33.77 -13.15 12.79
C PRO A 673 -34.52 -11.85 12.52
N LYS A 674 -34.28 -10.82 13.35
CA LYS A 674 -34.66 -9.45 12.96
C LYS A 674 -33.90 -9.06 11.68
N ALA A 675 -34.62 -8.48 10.73
CA ALA A 675 -34.02 -7.90 9.53
C ALA A 675 -33.08 -6.78 9.94
N MET A 676 -31.95 -6.70 9.23
CA MET A 676 -30.90 -5.75 9.54
C MET A 676 -31.06 -4.49 8.70
N GLU A 677 -31.53 -4.66 7.47
CA GLU A 677 -31.99 -3.58 6.61
C GLU A 677 -33.50 -3.74 6.45
N GLY A 678 -34.27 -2.68 6.75
CA GLY A 678 -35.72 -2.71 6.56
C GLY A 678 -36.49 -3.67 7.48
N ALA A 679 -37.52 -4.32 6.93
CA ALA A 679 -38.50 -5.12 7.66
C ALA A 679 -38.51 -6.61 7.29
N GLN A 680 -37.83 -7.02 6.23
CA GLN A 680 -37.88 -8.40 5.71
C GLN A 680 -36.55 -8.85 5.08
N MET A 681 -36.46 -10.12 4.71
CA MET A 681 -35.26 -10.74 4.13
C MET A 681 -35.64 -11.94 3.26
N ALA A 682 -34.71 -12.47 2.48
CA ALA A 682 -34.92 -13.75 1.79
C ALA A 682 -34.68 -14.93 2.74
N TYR A 683 -35.46 -16.00 2.57
CA TYR A 683 -35.24 -17.29 3.21
C TYR A 683 -35.08 -18.38 2.16
N PHE A 684 -34.28 -19.39 2.51
CA PHE A 684 -34.07 -20.60 1.73
C PHE A 684 -34.20 -21.79 2.67
N ARG A 685 -35.20 -22.64 2.46
CA ARG A 685 -35.35 -23.87 3.23
C ARG A 685 -34.97 -25.07 2.38
N THR A 686 -34.07 -25.89 2.88
CA THR A 686 -33.68 -27.11 2.16
C THR A 686 -34.82 -28.13 2.17
N ALA A 687 -35.13 -28.65 0.98
CA ALA A 687 -36.06 -29.76 0.79
C ALA A 687 -35.36 -30.93 0.08
N PRO A 688 -35.67 -32.20 0.42
CA PRO A 688 -35.09 -33.35 -0.25
C PRO A 688 -35.33 -33.32 -1.77
N GLY A 689 -34.25 -33.31 -2.56
CA GLY A 689 -34.31 -33.46 -4.01
C GLY A 689 -34.64 -32.20 -4.84
N ALA A 690 -34.79 -31.02 -4.21
CA ALA A 690 -34.98 -29.77 -4.94
C ALA A 690 -34.27 -28.60 -4.23
N PRO A 691 -33.29 -27.93 -4.87
CA PRO A 691 -32.63 -26.77 -4.26
C PRO A 691 -33.60 -25.58 -4.17
N ALA A 692 -33.63 -24.94 -3.01
CA ALA A 692 -34.24 -23.63 -2.84
C ALA A 692 -33.30 -22.58 -3.42
N SER A 693 -33.81 -21.62 -4.18
CA SER A 693 -33.00 -20.62 -4.87
C SER A 693 -33.67 -19.26 -4.99
N ALA A 694 -32.84 -18.23 -5.13
CA ALA A 694 -33.24 -16.86 -5.40
C ALA A 694 -32.32 -16.31 -6.48
N THR A 695 -32.90 -15.80 -7.56
CA THR A 695 -32.19 -15.36 -8.75
C THR A 695 -32.52 -13.90 -9.06
N VAL A 696 -31.52 -13.11 -9.40
CA VAL A 696 -31.66 -11.74 -9.90
C VAL A 696 -30.82 -11.55 -11.15
N ARG A 697 -31.33 -10.79 -12.11
CA ARG A 697 -30.58 -10.39 -13.31
C ARG A 697 -30.21 -8.93 -13.21
N LEU A 698 -28.94 -8.65 -13.43
CA LEU A 698 -28.31 -7.34 -13.34
C LEU A 698 -27.83 -6.90 -14.71
N GLN A 699 -27.85 -5.58 -14.90
CA GLN A 699 -27.15 -4.93 -16.00
C GLN A 699 -26.01 -4.12 -15.40
N LEU A 700 -24.78 -4.60 -15.55
CA LEU A 700 -23.60 -3.96 -15.00
C LEU A 700 -23.11 -2.84 -15.92
N PRO A 701 -22.62 -1.71 -15.36
CA PRO A 701 -22.06 -0.64 -16.17
C PRO A 701 -20.75 -1.11 -16.82
N PRO A 702 -20.47 -0.73 -18.08
CA PRO A 702 -19.17 -1.00 -18.69
C PRO A 702 -18.10 -0.20 -17.95
N ARG A 703 -17.22 -0.88 -17.21
CA ARG A 703 -16.12 -0.24 -16.50
C ARG A 703 -14.80 -0.51 -17.23
N PRO A 704 -14.00 0.54 -17.51
CA PRO A 704 -12.89 0.46 -18.46
C PRO A 704 -11.62 -0.20 -17.91
N GLU A 705 -11.57 -0.58 -16.63
CA GLU A 705 -10.31 -0.86 -15.94
C GLU A 705 -10.07 -2.35 -15.62
N THR A 706 -11.07 -3.06 -15.08
CA THR A 706 -10.94 -4.48 -14.70
C THR A 706 -12.16 -5.34 -15.04
N ASN A 707 -13.35 -4.75 -15.19
CA ASN A 707 -14.64 -5.43 -15.41
C ASN A 707 -14.94 -6.59 -14.42
N ARG A 708 -14.33 -6.51 -13.23
CA ARG A 708 -14.40 -7.52 -12.18
C ARG A 708 -15.25 -7.03 -11.01
N TYR A 709 -16.08 -7.93 -10.50
CA TYR A 709 -17.10 -7.66 -9.49
C TYR A 709 -17.11 -8.75 -8.43
N GLY A 710 -17.64 -8.43 -7.25
CA GLY A 710 -17.99 -9.37 -6.21
C GLY A 710 -19.31 -8.99 -5.56
N LEU A 711 -19.73 -9.72 -4.54
CA LEU A 711 -20.91 -9.42 -3.74
C LEU A 711 -20.52 -9.14 -2.30
N VAL A 712 -21.21 -8.19 -1.69
CA VAL A 712 -21.24 -7.95 -0.25
C VAL A 712 -22.65 -8.28 0.20
N PHE A 713 -22.83 -9.17 1.16
CA PHE A 713 -24.15 -9.60 1.59
C PHE A 713 -24.16 -10.02 3.05
N ARG A 714 -25.34 -10.10 3.66
CA ARG A 714 -25.49 -10.63 5.01
C ARG A 714 -26.23 -11.94 4.94
N TRP A 715 -25.69 -12.98 5.57
CA TRP A 715 -26.43 -14.22 5.75
C TRP A 715 -26.25 -14.81 7.14
N VAL A 716 -27.23 -15.59 7.56
CA VAL A 716 -27.14 -16.44 8.75
C VAL A 716 -27.84 -17.75 8.47
N GLN A 717 -27.37 -18.80 9.16
CA GLN A 717 -27.97 -20.11 9.09
C GLN A 717 -28.61 -20.45 10.43
N ARG A 718 -29.89 -20.84 10.39
CA ARG A 718 -30.59 -21.30 11.57
C ARG A 718 -29.91 -22.55 12.13
N THR A 719 -29.55 -22.53 13.41
CA THR A 719 -29.06 -23.72 14.09
C THR A 719 -30.19 -24.75 14.19
N LYS A 720 -29.93 -25.99 13.77
CA LYS A 720 -30.89 -27.10 13.87
C LYS A 720 -31.32 -27.32 15.33
N SER A 721 -32.58 -27.68 15.53
CA SER A 721 -33.10 -27.97 16.87
C SER A 721 -32.27 -29.06 17.55
N GLY A 722 -31.76 -28.77 18.76
CA GLY A 722 -30.89 -29.67 19.54
C GLY A 722 -29.40 -29.68 19.15
N ALA A 723 -28.99 -28.93 18.11
CA ALA A 723 -27.58 -28.80 17.72
C ALA A 723 -26.88 -27.64 18.45
N SER A 724 -25.59 -27.82 18.77
CA SER A 724 -24.78 -26.77 19.41
C SER A 724 -24.18 -25.78 18.41
N GLU A 725 -24.06 -26.16 17.15
CA GLU A 725 -23.45 -25.38 16.07
C GLU A 725 -24.33 -25.50 14.82
N PRO A 726 -24.34 -24.51 13.92
CA PRO A 726 -24.99 -24.64 12.62
C PRO A 726 -24.15 -25.59 11.76
N ASP A 727 -24.76 -26.25 10.79
CA ASP A 727 -23.98 -27.00 9.81
C ASP A 727 -23.10 -26.04 9.00
N ARG A 728 -21.88 -26.48 8.64
CA ARG A 728 -20.95 -25.66 7.85
C ARG A 728 -21.47 -25.59 6.41
N GLY A 729 -22.11 -24.45 6.11
CA GLY A 729 -22.56 -23.92 4.82
C GLY A 729 -22.51 -24.85 3.60
N LYS A 730 -23.69 -25.15 3.05
CA LYS A 730 -23.87 -25.75 1.72
C LYS A 730 -24.71 -24.84 0.81
N MET A 731 -24.56 -23.53 0.90
CA MET A 731 -25.15 -22.61 -0.07
C MET A 731 -24.17 -22.38 -1.21
N LYS A 732 -24.67 -22.28 -2.44
CA LYS A 732 -23.91 -21.86 -3.60
C LYS A 732 -24.35 -20.48 -4.06
N ILE A 733 -23.37 -19.66 -4.42
CA ILE A 733 -23.59 -18.39 -5.09
C ILE A 733 -23.06 -18.56 -6.50
N LEU A 734 -23.92 -18.38 -7.48
CA LEU A 734 -23.58 -18.51 -8.90
C LEU A 734 -23.67 -17.15 -9.58
N ALA A 735 -22.65 -16.78 -10.34
CA ALA A 735 -22.70 -15.67 -11.29
C ALA A 735 -22.59 -16.23 -12.72
N ASN A 736 -23.64 -16.07 -13.54
CA ASN A 736 -23.74 -16.65 -14.87
C ASN A 736 -23.46 -18.18 -14.91
N GLY A 737 -23.84 -18.88 -13.84
CA GLY A 737 -23.61 -20.33 -13.68
C GLY A 737 -22.24 -20.70 -13.10
N THR A 738 -21.33 -19.75 -12.91
CA THR A 738 -20.02 -19.96 -12.26
C THR A 738 -20.15 -19.84 -10.75
N ASP A 739 -19.62 -20.82 -10.01
CA ASP A 739 -19.62 -20.82 -8.54
C ASP A 739 -18.63 -19.80 -7.97
N ILE A 740 -19.17 -18.80 -7.28
CA ILE A 740 -18.46 -17.71 -6.61
C ILE A 740 -18.66 -17.74 -5.09
N THR A 741 -18.99 -18.91 -4.54
CA THR A 741 -19.18 -19.08 -3.11
C THR A 741 -17.86 -18.82 -2.37
N PRO A 742 -17.87 -18.01 -1.28
CA PRO A 742 -16.67 -17.71 -0.51
C PRO A 742 -15.91 -18.98 -0.05
N ARG A 743 -14.58 -19.00 -0.22
CA ARG A 743 -13.74 -20.15 0.12
C ARG A 743 -12.91 -19.91 1.38
N GLY A 744 -13.45 -20.32 2.53
CA GLY A 744 -12.74 -20.20 3.80
C GLY A 744 -13.56 -20.67 4.99
N GLY A 745 -12.90 -21.08 6.07
CA GLY A 745 -13.59 -21.45 7.32
C GLY A 745 -14.18 -20.26 8.09
N ALA A 746 -13.70 -19.03 7.81
CA ALA A 746 -14.15 -17.79 8.44
C ALA A 746 -15.36 -17.14 7.75
N ASP A 747 -15.66 -17.54 6.51
CA ASP A 747 -16.72 -16.95 5.66
C ASP A 747 -18.00 -17.81 5.64
N GLN A 748 -18.12 -18.73 6.60
CA GLN A 748 -19.31 -19.55 6.81
C GLN A 748 -20.42 -18.74 7.47
N PRO A 749 -21.70 -18.96 7.11
CA PRO A 749 -22.81 -18.25 7.74
C PRO A 749 -22.78 -18.44 9.25
N GLN A 750 -22.85 -17.33 9.99
CA GLN A 750 -22.91 -17.36 11.45
C GLN A 750 -24.15 -18.17 11.89
N PRO A 751 -24.02 -18.97 12.98
CA PRO A 751 -25.18 -19.58 13.60
C PRO A 751 -26.14 -18.53 14.08
N TRP A 752 -27.41 -18.76 13.78
CA TRP A 752 -28.48 -18.02 14.41
C TRP A 752 -29.37 -18.92 15.27
N ARG A 753 -29.67 -18.43 16.48
CA ARG A 753 -30.62 -19.00 17.44
C ARG A 753 -31.57 -17.91 17.91
N GLU A 754 -32.77 -18.31 18.29
CA GLU A 754 -33.77 -17.41 18.85
C GLU A 754 -33.20 -16.57 20.02
N GLY A 755 -33.44 -15.27 19.99
CA GLY A 755 -32.91 -14.31 20.98
C GLY A 755 -31.44 -13.90 20.79
N SER A 756 -30.72 -14.45 19.81
CA SER A 756 -29.35 -14.02 19.48
C SER A 756 -29.35 -12.84 18.51
N GLU A 757 -28.50 -11.85 18.76
CA GLU A 757 -28.17 -10.81 17.77
C GLU A 757 -27.31 -11.41 16.64
N TRP A 758 -27.33 -10.81 15.45
CA TRP A 758 -26.32 -11.10 14.43
C TRP A 758 -24.94 -10.78 15.03
N LYS A 759 -24.15 -11.79 15.39
CA LYS A 759 -22.85 -11.56 16.01
C LYS A 759 -21.87 -10.98 14.99
N ARG A 760 -21.13 -9.95 15.42
CA ARG A 760 -20.02 -9.32 14.68
C ARG A 760 -18.91 -10.35 14.44
N LEU A 761 -18.49 -10.52 13.19
CA LEU A 761 -17.24 -11.17 12.84
C LEU A 761 -16.09 -10.23 13.25
N ASN A 762 -15.66 -10.33 14.51
CA ASN A 762 -14.64 -9.49 15.12
C ASN A 762 -14.92 -7.97 15.14
N TYR A 763 -14.12 -7.23 15.92
CA TYR A 763 -14.21 -5.78 16.06
C TYR A 763 -13.89 -5.01 14.75
N TRP A 764 -13.48 -5.71 13.69
CA TRP A 764 -12.75 -5.16 12.54
C TRP A 764 -13.38 -5.46 11.16
N GLN A 765 -14.26 -6.47 11.04
CA GLN A 765 -15.02 -6.75 9.82
C GLN A 765 -16.50 -6.45 10.14
N GLY A 766 -17.20 -5.72 9.28
CA GLY A 766 -18.63 -5.45 9.48
C GLY A 766 -19.47 -6.73 9.51
N ASN A 767 -20.79 -6.62 9.64
CA ASN A 767 -21.72 -7.76 9.61
C ASN A 767 -21.91 -8.39 8.21
N TYR A 768 -20.91 -8.30 7.33
CA TYR A 768 -21.00 -8.65 5.91
C TYR A 768 -20.08 -9.81 5.53
N TYR A 769 -20.52 -10.55 4.52
CA TYR A 769 -19.79 -11.62 3.82
C TYR A 769 -19.47 -11.15 2.41
N PHE A 770 -18.42 -11.73 1.84
CA PHE A 770 -17.93 -11.41 0.52
C PHE A 770 -17.94 -12.65 -0.36
N SER A 771 -18.40 -12.53 -1.60
CA SER A 771 -18.26 -13.62 -2.57
C SER A 771 -16.85 -13.65 -3.15
N GLU A 772 -16.48 -14.76 -3.79
CA GLU A 772 -15.41 -14.73 -4.79
C GLU A 772 -15.76 -13.74 -5.90
N THR A 773 -14.74 -13.25 -6.60
CA THR A 773 -14.97 -12.32 -7.71
C THR A 773 -15.40 -13.03 -8.99
N PHE A 774 -16.13 -12.33 -9.86
CA PHE A 774 -16.47 -12.75 -11.22
C PHE A 774 -16.25 -11.62 -12.20
N GLU A 775 -16.12 -11.97 -13.48
CA GLU A 775 -16.01 -11.01 -14.56
C GLU A 775 -17.36 -10.83 -15.26
N ALA A 776 -17.73 -9.58 -15.53
CA ALA A 776 -18.93 -9.30 -16.30
C ALA A 776 -18.65 -9.58 -17.79
N PRO A 777 -19.60 -10.14 -18.54
CA PRO A 777 -19.46 -10.24 -19.99
C PRO A 777 -19.43 -8.85 -20.64
N PRO A 778 -18.95 -8.72 -21.89
CA PRO A 778 -18.81 -7.43 -22.58
C PRO A 778 -20.13 -6.63 -22.71
N ASP A 779 -21.27 -7.32 -22.71
CA ASP A 779 -22.60 -6.73 -22.73
C ASP A 779 -23.13 -6.36 -21.33
N GLY A 780 -22.38 -6.67 -20.26
CA GLY A 780 -22.68 -6.36 -18.87
C GLY A 780 -23.80 -7.19 -18.24
N GLY A 781 -24.33 -8.18 -18.95
CA GLY A 781 -25.45 -9.01 -18.47
C GLY A 781 -24.99 -10.04 -17.45
N VAL A 782 -25.54 -9.98 -16.22
CA VAL A 782 -25.17 -10.92 -15.15
C VAL A 782 -26.40 -11.49 -14.46
N GLU A 783 -26.49 -12.82 -14.39
CA GLU A 783 -27.44 -13.53 -13.55
C GLU A 783 -26.75 -13.96 -12.25
N LEU A 784 -27.23 -13.46 -11.11
CA LEU A 784 -26.81 -13.91 -9.79
C LEU A 784 -27.86 -14.88 -9.24
N ARG A 785 -27.40 -16.02 -8.75
CA ARG A 785 -28.27 -17.05 -8.17
C ARG A 785 -27.69 -17.57 -6.86
N PHE A 786 -28.45 -17.41 -5.79
CA PHE A 786 -28.19 -18.06 -4.50
C PHE A 786 -29.00 -19.34 -4.45
N GLU A 787 -28.40 -20.47 -4.09
CA GLU A 787 -29.11 -21.74 -3.98
C GLU A 787 -28.59 -22.64 -2.86
N THR A 788 -29.48 -23.44 -2.28
CA THR A 788 -29.11 -24.47 -1.30
C THR A 788 -28.59 -25.72 -1.99
N ASP A 789 -27.61 -26.40 -1.41
CA ASP A 789 -27.25 -27.76 -1.79
C ASP A 789 -28.35 -28.76 -1.41
N THR A 790 -28.43 -29.84 -2.17
CA THR A 790 -29.55 -30.78 -2.21
C THR A 790 -29.56 -31.83 -1.07
N ALA A 791 -28.61 -31.76 -0.13
CA ALA A 791 -28.22 -32.91 0.69
C ALA A 791 -28.73 -32.96 2.14
N ASP A 792 -29.30 -31.89 2.72
CA ASP A 792 -29.71 -31.87 4.14
C ASP A 792 -31.13 -31.35 4.32
N ALA A 793 -32.00 -32.11 5.01
CA ALA A 793 -33.37 -31.67 5.28
C ALA A 793 -33.41 -30.84 6.59
N ASP A 794 -34.22 -29.76 6.62
CA ASP A 794 -34.48 -28.90 7.80
C ASP A 794 -33.47 -27.75 8.05
N GLN A 795 -32.67 -27.37 7.04
CA GLN A 795 -31.83 -26.18 7.11
C GLN A 795 -32.58 -24.96 6.58
N VAL A 796 -32.46 -23.82 7.27
CA VAL A 796 -32.97 -22.54 6.82
C VAL A 796 -31.84 -21.52 6.82
N VAL A 797 -31.62 -20.91 5.66
CA VAL A 797 -30.68 -19.80 5.48
C VAL A 797 -31.47 -18.53 5.27
N PHE A 798 -31.02 -17.45 5.88
CA PHE A 798 -31.56 -16.11 5.66
C PHE A 798 -30.51 -15.24 4.98
N LEU A 799 -30.93 -14.46 3.99
CA LEU A 799 -30.08 -13.58 3.19
C LEU A 799 -30.69 -12.17 3.17
N ASP A 800 -29.84 -11.17 3.42
CA ASP A 800 -30.22 -9.77 3.51
C ASP A 800 -29.11 -8.88 2.91
N GLU A 801 -29.47 -7.65 2.51
CA GLU A 801 -28.57 -6.61 2.01
C GLU A 801 -27.57 -7.09 0.94
N VAL A 802 -28.06 -7.69 -0.16
CA VAL A 802 -27.19 -8.15 -1.26
C VAL A 802 -26.77 -6.95 -2.12
N GLN A 803 -25.49 -6.60 -2.03
CA GLN A 803 -24.90 -5.48 -2.75
C GLN A 803 -23.79 -5.96 -3.70
N LEU A 804 -23.63 -5.25 -4.81
CA LEU A 804 -22.54 -5.49 -5.74
C LEU A 804 -21.32 -4.68 -5.29
N THR A 805 -20.14 -5.27 -5.27
CA THR A 805 -18.86 -4.57 -5.08
C THR A 805 -18.00 -4.62 -6.34
N SER A 806 -17.20 -3.57 -6.55
CA SER A 806 -16.18 -3.49 -7.58
C SER A 806 -14.96 -2.76 -7.06
N ILE A 807 -13.77 -3.27 -7.40
CA ILE A 807 -12.49 -2.59 -7.16
C ILE A 807 -12.49 -1.20 -7.81
N ASP A 808 -13.04 -1.08 -9.01
CA ASP A 808 -13.15 0.18 -9.72
C ASP A 808 -14.05 1.18 -8.94
N ALA A 809 -15.03 0.70 -8.16
CA ALA A 809 -15.94 1.54 -7.36
C ALA A 809 -15.35 1.92 -6.01
N PHE A 810 -14.55 1.03 -5.43
CA PHE A 810 -13.72 1.33 -4.26
C PHE A 810 -12.79 2.51 -4.57
N TYR A 811 -12.13 2.49 -5.73
CA TYR A 811 -11.24 3.58 -6.15
C TYR A 811 -11.97 4.83 -6.64
N ALA A 812 -13.08 4.69 -7.38
CA ALA A 812 -13.88 5.84 -7.85
C ALA A 812 -14.61 6.59 -6.73
N GLY A 813 -14.87 5.94 -5.59
CA GLY A 813 -15.51 6.56 -4.42
C GLY A 813 -14.67 7.63 -3.73
N GLY A 814 -13.39 7.75 -4.11
CA GLY A 814 -12.44 8.68 -3.52
C GLY A 814 -11.94 8.24 -2.15
N LEU A 815 -10.67 8.49 -1.89
CA LEU A 815 -10.14 8.54 -0.53
C LEU A 815 -10.54 9.92 0.03
N GLY A 816 -11.31 9.96 1.12
CA GLY A 816 -11.77 11.22 1.70
C GLY A 816 -10.62 12.21 1.91
N GLY A 817 -10.85 13.46 1.48
CA GLY A 817 -9.88 14.55 1.58
C GLY A 817 -9.40 14.72 3.02
N GLY A 818 -8.09 14.58 3.21
CA GLY A 818 -7.45 14.58 4.54
C GLY A 818 -7.16 13.18 5.09
N SER A 819 -6.60 12.29 4.28
CA SER A 819 -6.09 10.99 4.73
C SER A 819 -4.60 10.95 4.44
N ALA A 820 -3.77 10.51 5.39
CA ALA A 820 -2.41 10.07 5.06
C ALA A 820 -2.54 8.95 4.01
N MET A 821 -2.30 9.31 2.74
CA MET A 821 -2.33 8.50 1.52
C MET A 821 -2.68 7.02 1.74
N GLY A 822 -3.95 6.67 1.49
CA GLY A 822 -4.41 5.29 1.23
C GLY A 822 -3.79 4.18 2.08
N GLN A 823 -4.20 4.05 3.35
CA GLN A 823 -3.92 2.85 4.14
C GLN A 823 -4.74 1.65 3.58
N GLY A 824 -4.25 1.03 2.52
CA GLY A 824 -4.69 -0.29 2.08
C GLY A 824 -3.93 -1.37 2.85
N ASP A 825 -4.65 -2.29 3.49
CA ASP A 825 -4.04 -3.45 4.14
C ASP A 825 -3.71 -4.54 3.12
N ASN A 826 -2.59 -5.22 3.34
CA ASN A 826 -1.97 -6.16 2.39
C ASN A 826 -2.75 -7.50 2.28
N SER A 827 -3.81 -7.67 3.07
CA SER A 827 -4.63 -8.87 3.16
C SER A 827 -5.63 -9.03 2.00
N TYR A 828 -6.09 -7.93 1.39
CA TYR A 828 -7.07 -7.97 0.29
C TYR A 828 -6.49 -8.35 -1.08
N PHE A 829 -5.17 -8.28 -1.26
CA PHE A 829 -4.53 -8.57 -2.56
C PHE A 829 -4.04 -10.01 -2.71
N THR A 830 -4.05 -10.80 -1.63
CA THR A 830 -3.53 -12.17 -1.63
C THR A 830 -4.44 -13.18 -2.36
N GLU A 831 -5.71 -12.86 -2.61
CA GLU A 831 -6.65 -13.74 -3.31
C GLU A 831 -6.71 -13.52 -4.83
N LEU A 832 -6.02 -12.50 -5.36
CA LEU A 832 -5.88 -12.27 -6.81
C LEU A 832 -4.90 -13.25 -7.48
N ARG A 833 -4.57 -14.38 -6.84
CA ARG A 833 -3.54 -15.33 -7.28
C ARG A 833 -3.99 -16.54 -8.07
N THR A 834 -5.28 -16.69 -8.37
CA THR A 834 -5.70 -17.75 -9.29
C THR A 834 -6.33 -17.13 -10.54
N GLY A 835 -5.45 -16.78 -11.48
CA GLY A 835 -5.85 -16.73 -12.88
C GLY A 835 -6.21 -18.15 -13.32
N SER A 836 -7.49 -18.38 -13.52
CA SER A 836 -8.03 -19.41 -14.40
C SER A 836 -9.05 -18.75 -15.30
#